data_AF-A0A1Y1MNW1-F1
#
_entry.id   AF-A0A1Y1MNW1-F1
#
_cell.length_a   1.000
_cell.length_b   1.000
_cell.length_c   1.000
_cell.angle_alpha   90.00
_cell.angle_beta   90.00
_cell.angle_gamma   90.00
#
_symmetry.space_group_name_H-M   'P 1'
#
loop_
_entity.id
_entity.type
_entity.pdbx_description
1 polymer ?
#
loop_
_entity_poly.entity_id
_entity_poly.type
_entity_poly.pdbx_seq_one_letter_code
_entity_poly.pdbx_strand_id
1 'polypeptide(L)'
;MLHRYVFPFSQLNLQLEQAPKLSKAERGVNLLEVLEEEENINEDLIDEDTETAFKGSVCHSYIKLHEGHYSQMQVQSFLQTYISRMHSLVEIKKVKEYFNKVFNDMMNTKTREMGLITERNARLRHIISEINYFSVDQIDIVVVDPPWRPNEFPERILTVDDSEIFTTPYISPSTQAILDAKAAEAERIRLLLLADDFRERALMAMMNGVLEVRWEDELRKDVPLPKCMIDKAPETFNEDDLRAVRDYEEAVKFLNSERERYKKLLNAEYAKIGGIVRDSVKKFNKKLADCYLTKLLVDSGIKQENLRISRQQLKNHERVMLNKSELHIVQNLKNNHEESVRLHDKISSFQEVLKELKLQLENLQVKDKLLEKGFKKDFADASSVVQEQCAKLYKRRPKVSIRIIPTVALTLEAARTLMSQEKTILLTSECLEFLKSADLLDQYVNVPPAVDEHYYAIVCRHRRMKIEMELKARALQLDIQDAEYTISQSQKRLHQLKEDSQQLVLHLEEVRNKRMELFHNIEIQLVLKQGLVEIPLSGSITDFDNAVLVNRKDIETINRIILKGGNKKIKAMKETMNFRRNIIAMEWEHRRLQMKIADLKTNYQEVEGIKVTKDIQNYLKFKARGYSLERGLSFEDEIDMQKAAFEKIIQEKKDKVNELQQSINNVKKENRKLDDEIAAVNVDVCEYQLEKDYEMEEREKNIIKIRMKTLVKRSLLVKQIQKNHSDILMLQTELELLRLKTYPTLSYTILTD
;
A
#
# COMPACT_ATOMS: atom_id res chain seq x y z
N MET A 1 2.10 43.97 -55.04
CA MET A 1 3.04 43.37 -54.07
C MET A 1 2.42 42.09 -53.49
N LEU A 2 2.37 41.01 -54.27
CA LEU A 2 1.78 39.72 -53.87
C LEU A 2 2.67 38.59 -54.38
N HIS A 3 3.86 38.46 -53.79
CA HIS A 3 4.73 37.31 -54.01
C HIS A 3 5.31 36.84 -52.68
N ARG A 4 5.33 35.50 -52.54
CA ARG A 4 6.01 34.68 -51.51
C ARG A 4 5.20 34.36 -50.25
N TYR A 5 4.36 33.32 -50.35
CA TYR A 5 4.26 32.28 -49.32
C TYR A 5 4.03 30.93 -50.00
N VAL A 6 5.05 30.45 -50.69
CA VAL A 6 5.23 29.01 -50.95
C VAL A 6 6.24 28.59 -49.90
N PHE A 7 5.79 27.91 -48.84
CA PHE A 7 6.70 27.28 -47.88
C PHE A 7 7.49 26.21 -48.66
N PRO A 8 8.81 26.35 -48.81
CA PRO A 8 9.60 25.34 -49.49
C PRO A 8 9.67 24.09 -48.61
N PHE A 9 9.59 22.92 -49.25
CA PHE A 9 9.66 21.59 -48.63
C PHE A 9 10.86 21.41 -47.67
N SER A 10 11.93 22.19 -47.87
CA SER A 10 13.09 22.26 -46.98
C SER A 10 12.81 22.85 -45.60
N GLN A 11 11.90 23.82 -45.46
CA GLN A 11 11.50 24.38 -44.16
C GLN A 11 10.57 23.44 -43.38
N LEU A 12 9.72 22.67 -44.08
CA LEU A 12 8.87 21.65 -43.47
C LEU A 12 9.69 20.49 -42.89
N ASN A 13 10.72 20.04 -43.62
CA ASN A 13 11.69 19.05 -43.12
C ASN A 13 12.52 19.60 -41.96
N LEU A 14 12.91 20.88 -42.00
CA LEU A 14 13.61 21.52 -40.88
C LEU A 14 12.75 21.60 -39.60
N GLN A 15 11.44 21.79 -39.74
CA GLN A 15 10.48 21.79 -38.62
C GLN A 15 10.14 20.37 -38.13
N LEU A 16 10.21 19.36 -39.00
CA LEU A 16 10.04 17.94 -38.64
C LEU A 16 11.27 17.37 -37.90
N GLU A 17 12.46 17.92 -38.14
CA GLU A 17 13.73 17.50 -37.51
C GLU A 17 14.13 18.31 -36.27
N GLN A 18 13.44 19.42 -35.97
CA GLN A 18 13.75 20.25 -34.81
C GLN A 18 13.19 19.64 -33.52
N ALA A 19 14.09 19.17 -32.65
CA ALA A 19 13.76 18.84 -31.27
C ALA A 19 13.22 20.08 -30.53
N PRO A 20 12.11 19.96 -29.77
CA PRO A 20 11.50 21.09 -29.08
C PRO A 20 12.46 21.64 -28.01
N LYS A 21 12.76 22.93 -28.10
CA LYS A 21 13.53 23.67 -27.09
C LYS A 21 12.55 24.37 -26.16
N LEU A 22 12.64 24.07 -24.86
CA LEU A 22 11.89 24.74 -23.81
C LEU A 22 12.37 26.19 -23.66
N SER A 23 11.40 27.10 -23.58
CA SER A 23 11.60 28.48 -23.16
C SER A 23 12.06 28.51 -21.70
N LYS A 24 13.21 29.16 -21.43
CA LYS A 24 13.66 29.48 -20.08
C LYS A 24 12.87 30.68 -19.57
N ALA A 25 11.80 30.42 -18.82
CA ALA A 25 11.09 31.43 -18.05
C ALA A 25 11.49 31.34 -16.56
N GLU A 26 12.38 32.26 -16.20
CA GLU A 26 12.36 33.09 -14.98
C GLU A 26 12.51 32.45 -13.59
N ARG A 27 13.74 32.65 -13.08
CA ARG A 27 14.17 32.48 -11.70
C ARG A 27 13.51 33.56 -10.82
N GLY A 28 12.65 33.14 -9.90
CA GLY A 28 12.29 33.92 -8.72
C GLY A 28 13.21 33.54 -7.56
N VAL A 29 14.42 34.10 -7.53
CA VAL A 29 15.24 34.19 -6.32
C VAL A 29 14.90 35.53 -5.69
N ASN A 30 14.46 35.52 -4.43
CA ASN A 30 14.69 36.56 -3.39
C ASN A 30 13.72 36.38 -2.23
N LEU A 31 13.97 35.38 -1.37
CA LEU A 31 13.46 35.37 0.01
C LEU A 31 14.28 34.44 0.94
N LEU A 32 15.59 34.29 0.68
CA LEU A 32 16.47 33.37 1.42
C LEU A 32 17.72 34.04 2.03
N GLU A 33 17.87 35.36 1.93
CA GLU A 33 19.05 36.08 2.45
C GLU A 33 19.01 36.41 3.96
N VAL A 34 18.26 35.68 4.77
CA VAL A 34 18.22 35.93 6.24
C VAL A 34 18.59 34.71 7.09
N LEU A 35 18.97 33.58 6.51
CA LEU A 35 19.33 32.38 7.30
C LEU A 35 20.57 31.64 6.79
N GLU A 36 21.64 32.39 6.51
CA GLU A 36 22.99 31.81 6.46
C GLU A 36 23.64 31.94 7.84
N GLU A 37 23.15 31.15 8.80
CA GLU A 37 23.96 30.72 9.95
C GLU A 37 24.17 29.21 9.80
N GLU A 38 25.40 28.87 9.39
CA GLU A 38 26.07 27.58 9.35
C GLU A 38 25.34 26.40 10.04
N GLU A 39 24.53 25.65 9.27
CA GLU A 39 24.31 24.23 9.57
C GLU A 39 25.32 23.44 8.72
N ASN A 40 26.35 22.89 9.36
CA ASN A 40 27.14 21.78 8.83
C ASN A 40 26.17 20.64 8.51
N ILE A 41 25.73 20.58 7.25
CA ILE A 41 24.93 19.47 6.72
C ILE A 41 25.88 18.27 6.67
N ASN A 42 25.92 17.49 7.75
CA ASN A 42 26.28 16.09 7.65
C ASN A 42 25.37 15.49 6.58
N GLU A 43 25.91 14.69 5.66
CA GLU A 43 25.13 13.92 4.70
C GLU A 43 24.12 13.05 5.47
N ASP A 44 22.91 13.58 5.67
CA ASP A 44 21.84 12.95 6.42
C ASP A 44 21.52 11.61 5.74
N LEU A 45 21.73 10.51 6.46
CA LEU A 45 21.14 9.22 6.15
C LEU A 45 19.66 9.44 5.84
N ILE A 46 19.25 9.16 4.60
CA ILE A 46 17.86 9.31 4.16
C ILE A 46 16.98 8.47 5.08
N ASP A 47 16.02 9.11 5.74
CA ASP A 47 15.04 8.45 6.61
C ASP A 47 14.33 7.32 5.85
N GLU A 48 14.23 6.12 6.43
CA GLU A 48 13.64 4.93 5.80
C GLU A 48 12.19 5.18 5.36
N ASP A 49 11.46 6.02 6.11
CA ASP A 49 10.12 6.47 5.75
C ASP A 49 10.10 7.32 4.47
N THR A 50 11.13 8.15 4.27
CA THR A 50 11.27 8.99 3.05
C THR A 50 11.64 8.12 1.86
N GLU A 51 12.53 7.14 2.05
CA GLU A 51 12.88 6.19 1.00
C GLU A 51 11.64 5.35 0.58
N THR A 52 10.85 4.90 1.55
CA THR A 52 9.60 4.15 1.33
C THR A 52 8.58 4.98 0.56
N ALA A 53 8.42 6.25 0.93
CA ALA A 53 7.47 7.16 0.27
C ALA A 53 7.77 7.31 -1.23
N PHE A 54 9.04 7.50 -1.61
CA PHE A 54 9.44 7.72 -3.01
C PHE A 54 9.63 6.43 -3.83
N LYS A 55 9.82 5.27 -3.20
CA LYS A 55 9.76 3.97 -3.90
C LYS A 55 8.35 3.66 -4.42
N GLY A 56 7.33 4.21 -3.75
CA GLY A 56 5.92 4.10 -4.15
C GLY A 56 5.27 2.78 -3.75
N SER A 57 5.93 1.99 -2.93
CA SER A 57 5.45 0.69 -2.47
C SER A 57 6.16 0.29 -1.17
N VAL A 58 5.48 -0.45 -0.30
CA VAL A 58 6.09 -1.02 0.93
C VAL A 58 6.79 -2.36 0.68
N CYS A 59 6.85 -2.85 -0.56
CA CYS A 59 7.41 -4.17 -0.86
C CYS A 59 8.88 -4.34 -0.42
N HIS A 60 9.70 -3.27 -0.47
CA HIS A 60 11.10 -3.34 -0.05
C HIS A 60 11.30 -3.64 1.45
N SER A 61 10.30 -3.37 2.29
CA SER A 61 10.37 -3.69 3.73
C SER A 61 10.26 -5.19 4.00
N TYR A 62 9.71 -5.96 3.06
CA TYR A 62 9.50 -7.41 3.22
C TYR A 62 10.46 -8.26 2.37
N ILE A 63 10.89 -7.74 1.23
CA ILE A 63 11.74 -8.47 0.28
C ILE A 63 12.86 -7.58 -0.25
N LYS A 64 14.01 -8.20 -0.59
CA LYS A 64 15.04 -7.51 -1.38
C LYS A 64 14.51 -7.28 -2.80
N LEU A 65 14.39 -6.01 -3.18
CA LEU A 65 14.00 -5.61 -4.54
C LEU A 65 15.07 -6.05 -5.56
N HIS A 66 14.66 -6.22 -6.82
CA HIS A 66 15.61 -6.50 -7.89
C HIS A 66 16.51 -5.27 -8.19
N GLU A 67 17.82 -5.46 -8.32
CA GLU A 67 18.79 -4.37 -8.49
C GLU A 67 18.59 -3.57 -9.80
N GLY A 68 17.99 -4.20 -10.80
CA GLY A 68 17.58 -3.56 -12.07
C GLY A 68 16.29 -2.74 -12.01
N HIS A 69 15.72 -2.47 -10.83
CA HIS A 69 14.51 -1.65 -10.72
C HIS A 69 14.78 -0.20 -11.10
N TYR A 70 14.00 0.31 -12.05
CA TYR A 70 13.97 1.74 -12.34
C TYR A 70 13.25 2.50 -11.23
N SER A 71 13.81 3.66 -10.87
CA SER A 71 13.11 4.64 -10.04
C SER A 71 11.83 5.09 -10.73
N GLN A 72 10.78 5.43 -9.97
CA GLN A 72 9.51 5.91 -10.54
C GLN A 72 9.70 7.08 -11.51
N MET A 73 10.65 7.98 -11.21
CA MET A 73 10.98 9.14 -12.04
C MET A 73 11.65 8.77 -13.38
N GLN A 74 12.26 7.59 -13.45
CA GLN A 74 13.02 7.14 -14.61
C GLN A 74 12.19 6.29 -15.58
N VAL A 75 10.98 5.83 -15.19
CA VAL A 75 10.14 4.97 -16.03
C VAL A 75 9.40 5.80 -17.08
N GLN A 76 10.01 5.90 -18.26
CA GLN A 76 9.53 6.75 -19.37
C GLN A 76 9.27 5.92 -20.64
N SER A 77 10.21 5.05 -21.01
CA SER A 77 10.16 4.31 -22.27
C SER A 77 9.27 3.06 -22.21
N PHE A 78 8.84 2.55 -23.38
CA PHE A 78 8.09 1.28 -23.45
C PHE A 78 8.88 0.14 -22.82
N LEU A 79 10.19 0.08 -23.08
CA LEU A 79 11.08 -0.93 -22.55
C LEU A 79 11.21 -0.83 -21.02
N GLN A 80 11.45 0.37 -20.48
CA GLN A 80 11.54 0.58 -19.03
C GLN A 80 10.24 0.20 -18.33
N THR A 81 9.10 0.55 -18.94
CA THR A 81 7.78 0.22 -18.39
C THR A 81 7.53 -1.29 -18.42
N TYR A 82 7.94 -1.97 -19.49
CA TYR A 82 7.85 -3.42 -19.59
C TYR A 82 8.72 -4.12 -18.54
N ILE A 83 9.97 -3.70 -18.40
CA ILE A 83 10.91 -4.23 -17.40
C ILE A 83 10.40 -3.97 -15.98
N SER A 84 9.96 -2.74 -15.68
CA SER A 84 9.37 -2.37 -14.39
C SER A 84 8.18 -3.26 -14.05
N ARG A 85 7.28 -3.51 -15.02
CA ARG A 85 6.13 -4.40 -14.83
C ARG A 85 6.57 -5.83 -14.53
N MET A 86 7.51 -6.37 -15.29
CA MET A 86 7.99 -7.74 -15.10
C MET A 86 8.59 -7.93 -13.71
N HIS A 87 9.42 -6.98 -13.25
CA HIS A 87 9.96 -7.03 -11.90
C HIS A 87 8.87 -6.89 -10.83
N SER A 88 7.94 -5.94 -10.99
CA SER A 88 6.82 -5.75 -10.04
C SER A 88 5.97 -7.03 -9.89
N LEU A 89 5.71 -7.76 -10.99
CA LEU A 89 4.98 -9.05 -10.94
C LEU A 89 5.75 -10.14 -10.19
N VAL A 90 7.06 -10.21 -10.39
CA VAL A 90 7.93 -11.16 -9.67
C VAL A 90 7.98 -10.81 -8.19
N GLU A 91 8.04 -9.53 -7.86
CA GLU A 91 8.05 -9.02 -6.49
C GLU A 91 6.74 -9.29 -5.75
N ILE A 92 5.59 -9.08 -6.41
CA ILE A 92 4.29 -9.48 -5.86
C ILE A 92 4.27 -10.96 -5.49
N LYS A 93 4.85 -11.83 -6.35
CA LYS A 93 4.93 -13.26 -6.05
C LYS A 93 5.82 -13.52 -4.83
N LYS A 94 7.00 -12.90 -4.75
CA LYS A 94 7.91 -13.02 -3.59
C LYS A 94 7.28 -12.54 -2.29
N VAL A 95 6.54 -11.42 -2.32
CA VAL A 95 5.83 -10.88 -1.16
C VAL A 95 4.72 -11.83 -0.68
N LYS A 96 3.99 -12.46 -1.62
CA LYS A 96 3.03 -13.52 -1.28
C LYS A 96 3.71 -14.74 -0.65
N GLU A 97 4.83 -15.19 -1.21
CA GLU A 97 5.62 -16.30 -0.65
C GLU A 97 6.16 -15.98 0.75
N TYR A 98 6.60 -14.74 0.98
CA TYR A 98 7.00 -14.26 2.31
C TYR A 98 5.85 -14.38 3.31
N PHE A 99 4.65 -13.87 3.00
CA PHE A 99 3.53 -13.97 3.92
C PHE A 99 3.06 -15.41 4.12
N ASN A 100 3.10 -16.26 3.09
CA ASN A 100 2.79 -17.68 3.25
C ASN A 100 3.71 -18.36 4.27
N LYS A 101 5.01 -18.00 4.33
CA LYS A 101 5.92 -18.50 5.37
C LYS A 101 5.49 -18.03 6.76
N VAL A 102 5.22 -16.73 6.92
CA VAL A 102 4.74 -16.16 8.20
C VAL A 102 3.43 -16.82 8.66
N PHE A 103 2.51 -17.07 7.73
CA PHE A 103 1.25 -17.75 8.00
C PHE A 103 1.46 -19.21 8.43
N ASN A 104 2.32 -19.95 7.74
CA ASN A 104 2.65 -21.34 8.09
C ASN A 104 3.32 -21.42 9.47
N ASP A 105 4.22 -20.50 9.81
CA ASP A 105 4.84 -20.42 11.13
C ASP A 105 3.80 -20.14 12.23
N MET A 106 2.81 -19.29 11.95
CA MET A 106 1.68 -19.03 12.85
C MET A 106 0.79 -20.28 13.02
N MET A 107 0.52 -21.00 11.93
CA MET A 107 -0.25 -22.25 11.98
C MET A 107 0.47 -23.32 12.81
N ASN A 108 1.78 -23.49 12.62
CA ASN A 108 2.61 -24.39 13.43
C ASN A 108 2.60 -24.00 14.91
N THR A 109 2.67 -22.69 15.20
CA THR A 109 2.58 -22.16 16.56
C THR A 109 1.22 -22.49 17.18
N LYS A 110 0.12 -22.33 16.43
CA LYS A 110 -1.23 -22.68 16.88
C LYS A 110 -1.34 -24.16 17.21
N THR A 111 -0.87 -25.04 16.32
CA THR A 111 -0.90 -26.49 16.52
C THR A 111 -0.18 -26.89 17.81
N ARG A 112 1.01 -26.30 18.06
CA ARG A 112 1.77 -26.55 19.29
C ARG A 112 1.04 -26.05 20.54
N GLU A 113 0.52 -24.82 20.52
CA GLU A 113 -0.19 -24.26 21.67
C GLU A 113 -1.49 -25.02 21.95
N MET A 114 -2.22 -25.47 20.93
CA MET A 114 -3.40 -26.30 21.10
C MET A 114 -3.05 -27.65 21.74
N GLY A 115 -1.97 -28.32 21.32
CA GLY A 115 -1.49 -29.54 21.97
C GLY A 115 -1.10 -29.34 23.44
N LEU A 116 -0.43 -28.22 23.75
CA LEU A 116 -0.10 -27.90 25.15
C LEU A 116 -1.34 -27.58 25.99
N ILE A 117 -2.37 -26.95 25.39
CA ILE A 117 -3.63 -26.66 26.07
C ILE A 117 -4.41 -27.95 26.34
N THR A 118 -4.48 -28.88 25.40
CA THR A 118 -5.17 -30.17 25.62
C THR A 118 -4.51 -30.99 26.71
N GLU A 119 -3.18 -31.06 26.75
CA GLU A 119 -2.42 -31.70 27.84
C GLU A 119 -2.70 -31.06 29.21
N ARG A 120 -2.66 -29.72 29.28
CA ARG A 120 -2.93 -28.98 30.52
C ARG A 120 -4.39 -29.09 30.96
N ASN A 121 -5.33 -29.06 30.02
CA ASN A 121 -6.74 -29.25 30.29
C ASN A 121 -7.05 -30.68 30.76
N ALA A 122 -6.34 -31.70 30.25
CA ALA A 122 -6.43 -33.06 30.78
C ALA A 122 -5.96 -33.13 32.25
N ARG A 123 -4.85 -32.45 32.59
CA ARG A 123 -4.41 -32.33 33.99
C ARG A 123 -5.42 -31.57 34.85
N LEU A 124 -6.03 -30.49 34.34
CA LEU A 124 -7.10 -29.77 35.06
C LEU A 124 -8.32 -30.64 35.31
N ARG A 125 -8.74 -31.47 34.33
CA ARG A 125 -9.82 -32.44 34.50
C ARG A 125 -9.49 -33.47 35.59
N HIS A 126 -8.25 -33.95 35.63
CA HIS A 126 -7.76 -34.83 36.70
C HIS A 126 -7.85 -34.16 38.07
N ILE A 127 -7.32 -32.95 38.21
CA ILE A 127 -7.35 -32.18 39.46
C ILE A 127 -8.79 -31.92 39.93
N ILE A 128 -9.72 -31.58 39.02
CA ILE A 128 -11.14 -31.40 39.36
C ILE A 128 -11.74 -32.72 39.86
N SER A 129 -11.43 -33.85 39.21
CA SER A 129 -11.92 -35.16 39.68
C SER A 129 -11.39 -35.53 41.07
N GLU A 130 -10.15 -35.16 41.39
CA GLU A 130 -9.56 -35.37 42.71
C GLU A 130 -10.17 -34.45 43.76
N ILE A 131 -10.37 -33.16 43.45
CA ILE A 131 -11.03 -32.21 44.36
C ILE A 131 -12.46 -32.65 44.68
N ASN A 132 -13.20 -33.15 43.68
CA ASN A 132 -14.57 -33.64 43.83
C ASN A 132 -14.65 -34.95 44.63
N TYR A 133 -13.59 -35.77 44.62
CA TYR A 133 -13.52 -36.97 45.46
C TYR A 133 -13.34 -36.63 46.95
N PHE A 134 -12.50 -35.64 47.27
CA PHE A 134 -12.17 -35.26 48.65
C PHE A 134 -13.08 -34.16 49.24
N SER A 135 -14.06 -33.64 48.48
CA SER A 135 -14.96 -32.57 48.92
C SER A 135 -16.41 -33.03 48.95
N VAL A 136 -17.16 -32.59 49.96
CA VAL A 136 -18.62 -32.79 50.03
C VAL A 136 -19.33 -31.91 48.99
N ASP A 137 -18.81 -30.70 48.76
CA ASP A 137 -19.26 -29.78 47.70
C ASP A 137 -18.54 -30.12 46.39
N GLN A 138 -19.26 -30.70 45.43
CA GLN A 138 -18.75 -31.01 44.10
C GLN A 138 -18.65 -29.76 43.23
N ILE A 139 -17.53 -29.61 42.53
CA ILE A 139 -17.26 -28.52 41.59
C ILE A 139 -17.62 -29.00 40.17
N ASP A 140 -18.69 -28.43 39.61
CA ASP A 140 -19.15 -28.69 38.24
C ASP A 140 -18.51 -27.71 37.22
N ILE A 141 -17.19 -27.70 37.12
CA ILE A 141 -16.49 -26.91 36.09
C ILE A 141 -16.14 -27.82 34.91
N VAL A 142 -16.79 -27.60 33.78
CA VAL A 142 -16.49 -28.30 32.52
C VAL A 142 -15.30 -27.63 31.83
N VAL A 143 -14.16 -28.32 31.82
CA VAL A 143 -12.97 -27.89 31.07
C VAL A 143 -13.14 -28.30 29.61
N VAL A 144 -13.29 -27.31 28.72
CA VAL A 144 -13.50 -27.51 27.28
C VAL A 144 -12.20 -27.30 26.52
N ASP A 145 -11.87 -28.27 25.66
CA ASP A 145 -10.73 -28.16 24.75
C ASP A 145 -11.10 -27.32 23.51
N PRO A 146 -10.18 -26.47 23.01
CA PRO A 146 -10.46 -25.63 21.85
C PRO A 146 -10.64 -26.48 20.58
N PRO A 147 -11.76 -26.36 19.86
CA PRO A 147 -11.98 -27.10 18.62
C PRO A 147 -11.32 -26.39 17.43
N TRP A 148 -10.83 -27.19 16.47
CA TRP A 148 -10.44 -26.69 15.15
C TRP A 148 -11.68 -26.35 14.33
N ARG A 149 -11.70 -25.17 13.71
CA ARG A 149 -12.80 -24.80 12.80
C ARG A 149 -12.48 -25.27 11.37
N PRO A 150 -13.47 -25.69 10.57
CA PRO A 150 -13.25 -26.09 9.18
C PRO A 150 -12.52 -25.03 8.34
N ASN A 151 -12.83 -23.75 8.56
CA ASN A 151 -12.23 -22.62 7.84
C ASN A 151 -10.72 -22.46 8.06
N GLU A 152 -10.15 -23.12 9.07
CA GLU A 152 -8.72 -23.02 9.41
C GLU A 152 -7.88 -24.01 8.61
N PHE A 153 -8.52 -24.99 7.96
CA PHE A 153 -7.90 -25.95 7.06
C PHE A 153 -8.53 -25.79 5.67
N PRO A 154 -7.95 -24.95 4.79
CA PRO A 154 -8.48 -24.73 3.45
C PRO A 154 -8.63 -26.04 2.64
N GLU A 155 -7.77 -27.02 2.88
CA GLU A 155 -7.80 -28.34 2.24
C GLU A 155 -9.06 -29.14 2.58
N ARG A 156 -9.65 -28.93 3.77
CA ARG A 156 -10.87 -29.64 4.19
C ARG A 156 -12.11 -29.25 3.40
N ILE A 157 -12.09 -28.12 2.68
CA ILE A 157 -13.22 -27.72 1.81
C ILE A 157 -13.44 -28.76 0.69
N LEU A 158 -12.39 -29.48 0.30
CA LEU A 158 -12.43 -30.47 -0.78
C LEU A 158 -12.66 -31.91 -0.28
N THR A 159 -12.70 -32.13 1.04
CA THR A 159 -12.83 -33.45 1.65
C THR A 159 -14.09 -33.51 2.51
N VAL A 160 -14.93 -34.51 2.29
CA VAL A 160 -16.13 -34.75 3.11
C VAL A 160 -15.76 -35.73 4.21
N ASP A 161 -15.96 -35.36 5.47
CA ASP A 161 -15.78 -36.28 6.60
C ASP A 161 -16.98 -37.25 6.67
N ASP A 162 -16.77 -38.51 7.08
CA ASP A 162 -17.85 -39.52 7.21
C ASP A 162 -19.00 -39.05 8.12
N SER A 163 -18.70 -38.17 9.09
CA SER A 163 -19.69 -37.53 9.97
C SER A 163 -20.61 -36.51 9.28
N GLU A 164 -20.24 -36.05 8.09
CA GLU A 164 -21.06 -35.13 7.26
C GLU A 164 -21.99 -35.92 6.32
N ILE A 165 -21.81 -37.25 6.22
CA ILE A 165 -22.62 -38.15 5.42
C ILE A 165 -23.67 -38.80 6.33
N PHE A 166 -24.91 -38.31 6.26
CA PHE A 166 -26.03 -38.84 7.06
C PHE A 166 -26.55 -40.21 6.59
N THR A 167 -26.04 -40.71 5.46
CA THR A 167 -26.45 -41.99 4.88
C THR A 167 -25.45 -43.07 5.27
N THR A 168 -25.93 -44.16 5.85
CA THR A 168 -25.07 -45.32 6.12
C THR A 168 -24.49 -45.86 4.81
N PRO A 169 -23.16 -45.93 4.65
CA PRO A 169 -22.56 -46.43 3.42
C PRO A 169 -23.03 -47.87 3.15
N TYR A 170 -23.36 -48.18 1.90
CA TYR A 170 -23.74 -49.54 1.53
C TYR A 170 -22.53 -50.46 1.67
N ILE A 171 -22.62 -51.43 2.58
CA ILE A 171 -21.57 -52.43 2.81
C ILE A 171 -21.87 -53.63 1.92
N SER A 172 -20.94 -53.99 1.03
CA SER A 172 -21.07 -55.19 0.19
C SER A 172 -20.91 -56.46 1.04
N PRO A 173 -21.49 -57.60 0.64
CA PRO A 173 -21.32 -58.87 1.38
C PRO A 173 -19.85 -59.27 1.60
N SER A 174 -18.97 -58.90 0.67
CA SER A 174 -17.53 -59.13 0.78
C SER A 174 -16.84 -58.19 1.78
N THR A 175 -17.29 -56.95 1.94
CA THR A 175 -16.76 -56.01 2.94
C THR A 175 -17.30 -56.29 4.33
N GLN A 176 -18.55 -56.77 4.44
CA GLN A 176 -19.13 -57.23 5.71
C GLN A 176 -18.33 -58.41 6.28
N ALA A 177 -17.97 -59.40 5.47
CA ALA A 177 -17.15 -60.54 5.90
C ALA A 177 -15.75 -60.12 6.41
N ILE A 178 -15.15 -59.06 5.85
CA ILE A 178 -13.87 -58.52 6.30
C ILE A 178 -14.02 -57.78 7.63
N LEU A 179 -15.10 -57.02 7.81
CA LEU A 179 -15.41 -56.33 9.06
C LEU A 179 -15.71 -57.32 10.19
N ASP A 180 -16.48 -58.37 9.91
CA ASP A 180 -16.81 -59.42 10.87
C ASP A 180 -15.56 -60.23 11.27
N ALA A 181 -14.66 -60.51 10.32
CA ALA A 181 -13.37 -61.14 10.61
C ALA A 181 -12.48 -60.26 11.49
N LYS A 182 -12.40 -58.95 11.21
CA LYS A 182 -11.68 -58.00 12.06
C LYS A 182 -12.33 -57.85 13.44
N ALA A 183 -13.65 -57.87 13.53
CA ALA A 183 -14.37 -57.82 14.79
C ALA A 183 -14.09 -59.07 15.63
N ALA A 184 -14.10 -60.26 15.02
CA ALA A 184 -13.76 -61.51 15.69
C ALA A 184 -12.29 -61.56 16.14
N GLU A 185 -11.35 -61.05 15.34
CA GLU A 185 -9.95 -60.89 15.77
C GLU A 185 -9.82 -59.89 16.92
N ALA A 186 -10.50 -58.75 16.87
CA ALA A 186 -10.49 -57.75 17.94
C ALA A 186 -11.11 -58.30 19.24
N GLU A 187 -12.19 -59.07 19.15
CA GLU A 187 -12.82 -59.71 20.30
C GLU A 187 -11.93 -60.82 20.88
N ARG A 188 -11.25 -61.59 20.02
CA ARG A 188 -10.24 -62.56 20.43
C ARG A 188 -9.05 -61.90 21.13
N ILE A 189 -8.56 -60.77 20.62
CA ILE A 189 -7.49 -59.99 21.26
C ILE A 189 -7.97 -59.43 22.60
N ARG A 190 -9.22 -58.93 22.68
CA ARG A 190 -9.83 -58.45 23.93
C ARG A 190 -9.96 -59.55 24.98
N LEU A 191 -10.37 -60.76 24.58
CA LEU A 191 -10.48 -61.92 25.47
C LEU A 191 -9.10 -62.43 25.92
N LEU A 192 -8.08 -62.37 25.05
CA LEU A 192 -6.69 -62.68 25.41
C LEU A 192 -6.11 -61.67 26.41
N LEU A 193 -6.40 -60.37 26.24
CA LEU A 193 -6.03 -59.33 27.20
C LEU A 193 -6.73 -59.51 28.56
N LEU A 194 -7.96 -60.02 28.59
CA LEU A 194 -8.69 -60.31 29.82
C LEU A 194 -8.20 -61.60 30.53
N ALA A 195 -7.60 -62.53 29.78
CA ALA A 195 -7.10 -63.80 30.31
C ALA A 195 -5.75 -63.64 31.04
N ASP A 196 -5.00 -62.57 30.74
CA ASP A 196 -3.66 -62.31 31.27
C ASP A 196 -3.66 -61.42 32.54
N ASP A 197 -4.64 -61.65 33.41
CA ASP A 197 -4.75 -61.02 34.74
C ASP A 197 -3.75 -61.58 35.77
N PHE A 198 -2.70 -62.29 35.35
CA PHE A 198 -1.71 -62.84 36.27
C PHE A 198 -0.90 -61.74 36.94
N ARG A 199 -0.52 -60.69 36.19
CA ARG A 199 0.28 -59.57 36.70
C ARG A 199 -0.50 -58.73 37.70
N GLU A 200 -1.78 -58.44 37.44
CA GLU A 200 -2.63 -57.66 38.34
C GLU A 200 -3.03 -58.46 39.59
N ARG A 201 -3.33 -59.76 39.45
CA ARG A 201 -3.59 -60.65 40.60
C ARG A 201 -2.35 -60.89 41.45
N ALA A 202 -1.17 -61.06 40.86
CA ALA A 202 0.08 -61.20 41.60
C ALA A 202 0.47 -59.90 42.32
N LEU A 203 0.25 -58.73 41.69
CA LEU A 203 0.47 -57.42 42.32
C LEU A 203 -0.53 -57.16 43.46
N MET A 204 -1.80 -57.57 43.31
CA MET A 204 -2.78 -57.55 44.40
C MET A 204 -2.39 -58.47 45.56
N ALA A 205 -1.93 -59.69 45.28
CA ALA A 205 -1.58 -60.67 46.30
C ALA A 205 -0.26 -60.36 47.03
N MET A 206 0.70 -59.70 46.38
CA MET A 206 2.02 -59.40 46.96
C MET A 206 2.18 -57.97 47.49
N MET A 207 1.44 -56.98 46.95
CA MET A 207 1.59 -55.56 47.30
C MET A 207 0.26 -54.77 47.28
N ASN A 208 -0.89 -55.43 47.46
CA ASN A 208 -2.22 -54.80 47.43
C ASN A 208 -2.50 -53.95 46.17
N GLY A 209 -1.88 -54.29 45.03
CA GLY A 209 -2.20 -53.70 43.72
C GLY A 209 -1.50 -52.39 43.37
N VAL A 210 -0.52 -51.92 44.16
CA VAL A 210 0.20 -50.66 43.91
C VAL A 210 1.71 -50.87 44.00
N LEU A 211 2.44 -50.49 42.95
CA LEU A 211 3.90 -50.68 42.84
C LEU A 211 4.70 -49.61 43.60
N GLU A 212 4.17 -48.38 43.69
CA GLU A 212 4.71 -47.27 44.48
C GLU A 212 3.54 -46.64 45.24
N VAL A 213 3.56 -46.73 46.57
CA VAL A 213 2.52 -46.10 47.40
C VAL A 213 2.65 -44.59 47.26
N ARG A 214 1.75 -43.99 46.49
CA ARG A 214 1.67 -42.53 46.41
C ARG A 214 0.96 -42.03 47.65
N TRP A 215 1.49 -40.96 48.23
CA TRP A 215 0.88 -40.26 49.37
C TRP A 215 -0.61 -39.92 49.12
N GLU A 216 -0.98 -39.68 47.85
CA GLU A 216 -2.34 -39.42 47.38
C GLU A 216 -3.30 -40.62 47.59
N ASP A 217 -2.80 -41.85 47.49
CA ASP A 217 -3.58 -43.09 47.63
C ASP A 217 -3.76 -43.51 49.11
N GLU A 218 -2.84 -43.10 49.99
CA GLU A 218 -2.97 -43.27 51.44
C GLU A 218 -4.08 -42.39 52.01
N LEU A 219 -4.24 -41.17 51.47
CA LEU A 219 -5.29 -40.23 51.85
C LEU A 219 -6.70 -40.74 51.51
N ARG A 220 -6.84 -41.67 50.56
CA ARG A 220 -8.12 -42.29 50.19
C ARG A 220 -8.56 -43.39 51.17
N LYS A 221 -7.64 -43.99 51.92
CA LYS A 221 -7.95 -45.06 52.89
C LYS A 221 -8.44 -44.43 54.19
N ASP A 222 -9.65 -44.77 54.62
CA ASP A 222 -10.16 -44.32 55.92
C ASP A 222 -9.52 -45.08 57.07
N VAL A 223 -9.35 -44.41 58.22
CA VAL A 223 -8.85 -45.05 59.45
C VAL A 223 -9.88 -46.11 59.90
N PRO A 224 -9.49 -47.39 60.08
CA PRO A 224 -10.42 -48.42 60.49
C PRO A 224 -10.97 -48.12 61.89
N LEU A 225 -12.27 -48.33 62.08
CA LEU A 225 -12.89 -48.10 63.38
C LEU A 225 -12.28 -49.03 64.45
N PRO A 226 -12.00 -48.53 65.67
CA PRO A 226 -11.52 -49.35 66.77
C PRO A 226 -12.56 -50.42 67.11
N LYS A 227 -12.09 -51.64 67.43
CA LYS A 227 -12.97 -52.77 67.80
C LYS A 227 -13.92 -52.42 68.95
N CYS A 228 -13.51 -51.55 69.88
CA CYS A 228 -14.36 -51.08 70.98
C CYS A 228 -15.57 -50.25 70.52
N MET A 229 -15.48 -49.47 69.42
CA MET A 229 -16.62 -48.72 68.85
C MET A 229 -17.59 -49.60 68.04
N ILE A 230 -17.15 -50.77 67.59
CA ILE A 230 -17.96 -51.72 66.82
C ILE A 230 -18.70 -52.68 67.77
N ASP A 231 -18.04 -53.12 68.84
CA ASP A 231 -18.51 -54.24 69.67
C ASP A 231 -19.17 -53.82 71.00
N LYS A 232 -19.02 -52.58 71.48
CA LYS A 232 -19.50 -52.13 72.81
C LYS A 232 -20.26 -50.79 72.76
N ALA A 233 -21.23 -50.62 73.66
CA ALA A 233 -21.99 -49.37 73.79
C ALA A 233 -21.19 -48.31 74.59
N PRO A 234 -21.37 -47.00 74.30
CA PRO A 234 -20.54 -45.91 74.85
C PRO A 234 -20.45 -45.82 76.37
N GLU A 235 -21.43 -46.39 77.07
CA GLU A 235 -21.56 -46.38 78.53
C GLU A 235 -20.64 -47.41 79.23
N THR A 236 -19.99 -48.31 78.47
CA THR A 236 -19.19 -49.44 78.99
C THR A 236 -17.70 -49.41 78.61
N PHE A 237 -17.17 -48.23 78.24
CA PHE A 237 -15.75 -48.10 77.89
C PHE A 237 -14.84 -48.18 79.12
N ASN A 238 -13.84 -49.07 79.07
CA ASN A 238 -12.72 -49.10 80.03
C ASN A 238 -11.70 -47.98 79.71
N GLU A 239 -10.78 -47.68 80.64
CA GLU A 239 -9.73 -46.65 80.43
C GLU A 239 -8.85 -46.91 79.18
N ASP A 240 -8.60 -48.18 78.87
CA ASP A 240 -7.88 -48.59 77.65
C ASP A 240 -8.73 -48.43 76.38
N ASP A 241 -10.06 -48.62 76.48
CA ASP A 241 -11.00 -48.40 75.36
C ASP A 241 -11.14 -46.89 75.05
N LEU A 242 -11.16 -46.04 76.08
CA LEU A 242 -11.15 -44.57 75.94
C LEU A 242 -9.84 -44.07 75.31
N ARG A 243 -8.71 -44.73 75.60
CA ARG A 243 -7.42 -44.41 74.96
C ARG A 243 -7.42 -44.76 73.47
N ALA A 244 -7.92 -45.95 73.12
CA ALA A 244 -8.05 -46.36 71.71
C ALA A 244 -9.01 -45.47 70.90
N VAL A 245 -10.08 -44.95 71.52
CA VAL A 245 -10.97 -43.96 70.88
C VAL A 245 -10.26 -42.61 70.69
N ARG A 246 -9.48 -42.14 71.67
CA ARG A 246 -8.68 -40.92 71.52
C ARG A 246 -7.62 -41.04 70.42
N ASP A 247 -6.90 -42.16 70.38
CA ASP A 247 -5.90 -42.45 69.36
C ASP A 247 -6.54 -42.49 67.96
N TYR A 248 -7.76 -43.04 67.84
CA TYR A 248 -8.55 -43.02 66.60
C TYR A 248 -9.02 -41.62 66.22
N GLU A 249 -9.56 -40.84 67.15
CA GLU A 249 -9.97 -39.45 66.90
C GLU A 249 -8.78 -38.57 66.49
N GLU A 250 -7.61 -38.77 67.09
CA GLU A 250 -6.36 -38.10 66.73
C GLU A 250 -5.89 -38.52 65.33
N ALA A 251 -5.94 -39.82 65.00
CA ALA A 251 -5.61 -40.33 63.67
C ALA A 251 -6.59 -39.82 62.59
N VAL A 252 -7.89 -39.73 62.88
CA VAL A 252 -8.91 -39.17 61.97
C VAL A 252 -8.71 -37.66 61.80
N LYS A 253 -8.40 -36.92 62.88
CA LYS A 253 -8.05 -35.49 62.80
C LYS A 253 -6.79 -35.26 61.96
N PHE A 254 -5.76 -36.08 62.16
CA PHE A 254 -4.52 -36.02 61.38
C PHE A 254 -4.79 -36.29 59.89
N LEU A 255 -5.53 -37.35 59.57
CA LEU A 255 -5.88 -37.71 58.20
C LEU A 255 -6.74 -36.63 57.52
N ASN A 256 -7.70 -36.03 58.22
CA ASN A 256 -8.47 -34.89 57.72
C ASN A 256 -7.60 -33.64 57.51
N SER A 257 -6.62 -33.38 58.39
CA SER A 257 -5.69 -32.25 58.22
C SER A 257 -4.79 -32.42 56.99
N GLU A 258 -4.35 -33.65 56.69
CA GLU A 258 -3.56 -33.97 55.51
C GLU A 258 -4.41 -33.96 54.23
N ARG A 259 -5.68 -34.41 54.28
CA ARG A 259 -6.65 -34.23 53.17
C ARG A 259 -6.88 -32.75 52.85
N GLU A 260 -7.01 -31.89 53.86
CA GLU A 260 -7.17 -30.45 53.68
C GLU A 260 -5.89 -29.80 53.10
N ARG A 261 -4.72 -30.27 53.53
CA ARG A 261 -3.42 -29.85 52.98
C ARG A 261 -3.28 -30.26 51.51
N TYR A 262 -3.65 -31.48 51.16
CA TYR A 262 -3.67 -31.96 49.77
C TYR A 262 -4.66 -31.16 48.91
N LYS A 263 -5.86 -30.86 49.42
CA LYS A 263 -6.82 -29.97 48.76
C LYS A 263 -6.26 -28.57 48.51
N LYS A 264 -5.57 -27.98 49.49
CA LYS A 264 -4.89 -26.67 49.31
C LYS A 264 -3.82 -26.74 48.22
N LEU A 265 -3.07 -27.83 48.13
CA LEU A 265 -2.08 -28.07 47.08
C LEU A 265 -2.75 -28.19 45.70
N LEU A 266 -3.82 -28.97 45.57
CA LEU A 266 -4.58 -29.12 44.33
C LEU A 266 -5.21 -27.79 43.87
N ASN A 267 -5.76 -27.01 44.79
CA ASN A 267 -6.30 -25.67 44.49
C ASN A 267 -5.21 -24.71 43.99
N ALA A 268 -4.01 -24.76 44.59
CA ALA A 268 -2.87 -23.96 44.14
C ALA A 268 -2.38 -24.41 42.76
N GLU A 269 -2.31 -25.72 42.50
CA GLU A 269 -1.95 -26.27 41.19
C GLU A 269 -3.00 -25.91 40.13
N TYR A 270 -4.29 -26.03 40.45
CA TYR A 270 -5.41 -25.63 39.59
C TYR A 270 -5.31 -24.14 39.20
N ALA A 271 -5.12 -23.25 40.19
CA ALA A 271 -4.98 -21.82 39.94
C ALA A 271 -3.75 -21.50 39.07
N LYS A 272 -2.64 -22.21 39.30
CA LYS A 272 -1.39 -22.06 38.53
C LYS A 272 -1.56 -22.52 37.08
N ILE A 273 -2.07 -23.73 36.84
CA ILE A 273 -2.27 -24.27 35.49
C ILE A 273 -3.33 -23.45 34.75
N GLY A 274 -4.44 -23.09 35.40
CA GLY A 274 -5.47 -22.23 34.82
C GLY A 274 -4.95 -20.82 34.49
N GLY A 275 -4.06 -20.26 35.31
CA GLY A 275 -3.32 -19.03 35.00
C GLY A 275 -2.47 -19.16 33.74
N ILE A 276 -1.66 -20.22 33.65
CA ILE A 276 -0.77 -20.50 32.52
C ILE A 276 -1.57 -20.67 31.21
N VAL A 277 -2.68 -21.40 31.23
CA VAL A 277 -3.55 -21.58 30.06
C VAL A 277 -4.15 -20.25 29.60
N ARG A 278 -4.66 -19.43 30.53
CA ARG A 278 -5.19 -18.10 30.17
C ARG A 278 -4.10 -17.20 29.57
N ASP A 279 -2.89 -17.22 30.12
CA ASP A 279 -1.79 -16.41 29.63
C ASP A 279 -1.25 -16.91 28.28
N SER A 280 -1.21 -18.23 28.04
CA SER A 280 -0.81 -18.78 26.74
C SER A 280 -1.80 -18.39 25.64
N VAL A 281 -3.11 -18.48 25.92
CA VAL A 281 -4.17 -18.04 24.99
C VAL A 281 -4.06 -16.53 24.71
N LYS A 282 -3.90 -15.70 25.74
CA LYS A 282 -3.72 -14.24 25.56
C LYS A 282 -2.49 -13.91 24.71
N LYS A 283 -1.36 -14.56 24.98
CA LYS A 283 -0.11 -14.36 24.20
C LYS A 283 -0.26 -14.81 22.75
N PHE A 284 -0.90 -15.95 22.51
CA PHE A 284 -1.19 -16.44 21.17
C PHE A 284 -2.10 -15.47 20.40
N ASN A 285 -3.20 -15.04 21.02
CA ASN A 285 -4.15 -14.09 20.40
C ASN A 285 -3.47 -12.77 20.02
N LYS A 286 -2.55 -12.27 20.85
CA LYS A 286 -1.74 -11.08 20.52
C LYS A 286 -0.87 -11.33 19.28
N LYS A 287 -0.13 -12.44 19.25
CA LYS A 287 0.70 -12.82 18.08
C LYS A 287 -0.14 -12.98 16.80
N LEU A 288 -1.36 -13.52 16.93
CA LEU A 288 -2.30 -13.66 15.81
C LEU A 288 -2.78 -12.29 15.31
N ALA A 289 -3.09 -11.35 16.22
CA ALA A 289 -3.44 -9.98 15.87
C ALA A 289 -2.28 -9.27 15.15
N ASP A 290 -1.05 -9.42 15.64
CA ASP A 290 0.15 -8.87 14.99
C ASP A 290 0.35 -9.47 13.58
N CYS A 291 0.14 -10.78 13.41
CA CYS A 291 0.18 -11.44 12.11
C CYS A 291 -0.91 -10.95 11.15
N TYR A 292 -2.11 -10.68 11.66
CA TYR A 292 -3.19 -10.08 10.87
C TYR A 292 -2.83 -8.66 10.41
N LEU A 293 -2.21 -7.84 11.27
CA LEU A 293 -1.70 -6.53 10.87
C LEU A 293 -0.63 -6.67 9.77
N THR A 294 0.31 -7.61 9.92
CA THR A 294 1.30 -7.91 8.88
C THR A 294 0.63 -8.32 7.57
N LYS A 295 -0.44 -9.12 7.61
CA LYS A 295 -1.22 -9.48 6.42
C LYS A 295 -1.77 -8.24 5.72
N LEU A 296 -2.40 -7.34 6.47
CA LEU A 296 -2.99 -6.12 5.92
C LEU A 296 -1.92 -5.24 5.25
N LEU A 297 -0.74 -5.13 5.86
CA LEU A 297 0.36 -4.36 5.29
C LEU A 297 0.94 -5.01 4.02
N VAL A 298 1.14 -6.33 4.03
CA VAL A 298 1.56 -7.10 2.84
C VAL A 298 0.53 -6.96 1.71
N ASP A 299 -0.76 -7.13 2.00
CA ASP A 299 -1.84 -6.95 1.03
C ASP A 299 -1.86 -5.51 0.48
N SER A 300 -1.56 -4.51 1.31
CA SER A 300 -1.42 -3.12 0.86
C SER A 300 -0.26 -2.95 -0.12
N GLY A 301 0.90 -3.56 0.14
CA GLY A 301 2.05 -3.55 -0.77
C GLY A 301 1.73 -4.24 -2.11
N ILE A 302 1.03 -5.38 -2.07
CA ILE A 302 0.57 -6.06 -3.29
C ILE A 302 -0.36 -5.15 -4.10
N LYS A 303 -1.30 -4.46 -3.45
CA LYS A 303 -2.22 -3.54 -4.12
C LYS A 303 -1.49 -2.32 -4.69
N GLN A 304 -0.50 -1.78 -3.98
CA GLN A 304 0.32 -0.66 -4.44
C GLN A 304 1.12 -1.02 -5.71
N GLU A 305 1.73 -2.21 -5.77
CA GLU A 305 2.42 -2.66 -7.00
C GLU A 305 1.46 -2.90 -8.16
N ASN A 306 0.29 -3.48 -7.89
CA ASN A 306 -0.74 -3.66 -8.94
C ASN A 306 -1.22 -2.31 -9.49
N LEU A 307 -1.47 -1.32 -8.61
CA LEU A 307 -1.85 0.02 -9.02
C LEU A 307 -0.77 0.67 -9.90
N ARG A 308 0.50 0.52 -9.51
CA ARG A 308 1.65 1.00 -10.30
C ARG A 308 1.69 0.36 -11.69
N ILE A 309 1.48 -0.96 -11.80
CA ILE A 309 1.41 -1.67 -13.08
C ILE A 309 0.23 -1.13 -13.93
N SER A 310 -0.96 -0.97 -13.34
CA SER A 310 -2.14 -0.48 -14.05
C SER A 310 -1.96 0.93 -14.59
N ARG A 311 -1.39 1.85 -13.80
CA ARG A 311 -1.07 3.22 -14.24
C ARG A 311 -0.07 3.23 -15.39
N GLN A 312 0.99 2.44 -15.27
CA GLN A 312 1.99 2.27 -16.33
C GLN A 312 1.38 1.74 -17.64
N GLN A 313 0.43 0.81 -17.56
CA GLN A 313 -0.29 0.29 -18.72
C GLN A 313 -1.19 1.35 -19.35
N LEU A 314 -1.91 2.12 -18.54
CA LEU A 314 -2.78 3.20 -19.02
C LEU A 314 -1.96 4.27 -19.77
N LYS A 315 -0.84 4.72 -19.18
CA LYS A 315 0.10 5.65 -19.82
C LYS A 315 0.63 5.11 -21.16
N ASN A 316 1.00 3.83 -21.21
CA ASN A 316 1.44 3.20 -22.45
C ASN A 316 0.34 3.14 -23.51
N HIS A 317 -0.89 2.83 -23.09
CA HIS A 317 -2.04 2.79 -23.98
C HIS A 317 -2.29 4.17 -24.60
N GLU A 318 -2.32 5.22 -23.79
CA GLU A 318 -2.48 6.60 -24.25
C GLU A 318 -1.39 7.01 -25.24
N ARG A 319 -0.13 6.68 -24.94
CA ARG A 319 0.98 6.91 -25.89
C ARG A 319 0.78 6.20 -27.22
N VAL A 320 0.31 4.96 -27.22
CA VAL A 320 0.00 4.22 -28.46
C VAL A 320 -1.13 4.91 -29.24
N MET A 321 -2.17 5.38 -28.56
CA MET A 321 -3.29 6.08 -29.19
C MET A 321 -2.83 7.41 -29.82
N LEU A 322 -2.02 8.20 -29.11
CA LEU A 322 -1.45 9.44 -29.62
C LEU A 322 -0.53 9.19 -30.83
N ASN A 323 0.32 8.16 -30.77
CA ASN A 323 1.19 7.80 -31.90
C ASN A 323 0.38 7.36 -33.14
N LYS A 324 -0.72 6.60 -32.95
CA LYS A 324 -1.62 6.23 -34.05
C LYS A 324 -2.33 7.45 -34.63
N SER A 325 -2.78 8.37 -33.78
CA SER A 325 -3.41 9.62 -34.21
C SER A 325 -2.45 10.47 -35.04
N GLU A 326 -1.22 10.66 -34.55
CA GLU A 326 -0.17 11.38 -35.30
C GLU A 326 0.08 10.75 -36.66
N LEU A 327 0.24 9.42 -36.71
CA LEU A 327 0.47 8.70 -37.97
C LEU A 327 -0.68 8.92 -38.97
N HIS A 328 -1.92 8.86 -38.50
CA HIS A 328 -3.10 9.08 -39.34
C HIS A 328 -3.16 10.51 -39.89
N ILE A 329 -2.90 11.52 -39.04
CA ILE A 329 -2.87 12.93 -39.45
C ILE A 329 -1.77 13.17 -40.49
N VAL A 330 -0.57 12.64 -40.26
CA VAL A 330 0.56 12.76 -41.20
C VAL A 330 0.23 12.09 -42.54
N GLN A 331 -0.44 10.94 -42.54
CA GLN A 331 -0.87 10.29 -43.76
C GLN A 331 -1.92 11.12 -44.52
N ASN A 332 -2.89 11.71 -43.83
CA ASN A 332 -3.88 12.58 -44.44
C ASN A 332 -3.26 13.85 -45.02
N LEU A 333 -2.27 14.45 -44.34
CA LEU A 333 -1.50 15.59 -44.85
C LEU A 333 -0.76 15.25 -46.15
N LYS A 334 -0.14 14.06 -46.21
CA LYS A 334 0.52 13.58 -47.44
C LYS A 334 -0.47 13.44 -48.59
N ASN A 335 -1.62 12.80 -48.35
CA ASN A 335 -2.65 12.61 -49.36
C ASN A 335 -3.20 13.96 -49.87
N ASN A 336 -3.49 14.90 -48.97
CA ASN A 336 -3.96 16.24 -49.33
C ASN A 336 -2.91 17.02 -50.12
N HIS A 337 -1.62 16.87 -49.79
CA HIS A 337 -0.53 17.49 -50.53
C HIS A 337 -0.44 16.96 -51.96
N GLU A 338 -0.48 15.62 -52.14
CA GLU A 338 -0.47 14.98 -53.45
C GLU A 338 -1.69 15.40 -54.31
N GLU A 339 -2.89 15.44 -53.72
CA GLU A 339 -4.11 15.92 -54.40
C GLU A 339 -3.97 17.41 -54.78
N SER A 340 -3.45 18.25 -53.87
CA SER A 340 -3.23 19.67 -54.11
C SER A 340 -2.25 19.92 -55.26
N VAL A 341 -1.14 19.18 -55.35
CA VAL A 341 -0.18 19.29 -56.46
C VAL A 341 -0.85 18.89 -57.76
N ARG A 342 -1.51 17.72 -57.80
CA ARG A 342 -2.22 17.24 -59.01
C ARG A 342 -3.27 18.24 -59.50
N LEU A 343 -3.99 18.87 -58.59
CA LEU A 343 -5.05 19.82 -58.91
C LEU A 343 -4.47 21.17 -59.36
N HIS A 344 -3.33 21.58 -58.79
CA HIS A 344 -2.59 22.75 -59.25
C HIS A 344 -2.06 22.58 -60.69
N ASP A 345 -1.47 21.43 -61.01
CA ASP A 345 -0.98 21.13 -62.36
C ASP A 345 -2.10 21.17 -63.41
N LYS A 346 -3.27 20.61 -63.07
CA LYS A 346 -4.47 20.68 -63.93
C LYS A 346 -4.98 22.11 -64.12
N ILE A 347 -4.96 22.93 -63.07
CA ILE A 347 -5.34 24.35 -63.19
C ILE A 347 -4.37 25.06 -64.13
N SER A 348 -3.06 24.78 -64.03
CA SER A 348 -2.05 25.38 -64.91
C SER A 348 -2.30 24.99 -66.38
N SER A 349 -2.56 23.72 -66.66
CA SER A 349 -2.84 23.27 -68.04
C SER A 349 -4.14 23.86 -68.59
N PHE A 350 -5.21 23.95 -67.79
CA PHE A 350 -6.44 24.63 -68.21
C PHE A 350 -6.25 26.12 -68.45
N GLN A 351 -5.38 26.79 -67.68
CA GLN A 351 -5.04 28.21 -67.92
C GLN A 351 -4.28 28.41 -69.23
N GLU A 352 -3.41 27.47 -69.62
CA GLU A 352 -2.74 27.49 -70.93
C GLU A 352 -3.75 27.35 -72.08
N VAL A 353 -4.65 26.37 -71.99
CA VAL A 353 -5.73 26.17 -72.97
C VAL A 353 -6.63 27.41 -73.04
N LEU A 354 -6.98 28.03 -71.90
CA LEU A 354 -7.78 29.25 -71.86
C LEU A 354 -7.09 30.41 -72.58
N LYS A 355 -5.78 30.58 -72.42
CA LYS A 355 -5.00 31.60 -73.14
C LYS A 355 -5.03 31.35 -74.64
N GLU A 356 -4.90 30.09 -75.06
CA GLU A 356 -4.98 29.72 -76.48
C GLU A 356 -6.36 30.04 -77.06
N LEU A 357 -7.45 29.65 -76.38
CA LEU A 357 -8.83 29.95 -76.82
C LEU A 357 -9.10 31.45 -76.93
N LYS A 358 -8.60 32.25 -75.97
CA LYS A 358 -8.70 33.71 -76.02
C LYS A 358 -7.95 34.30 -77.22
N LEU A 359 -6.74 33.82 -77.48
CA LEU A 359 -5.96 34.21 -78.66
C LEU A 359 -6.66 33.82 -79.98
N GLN A 360 -7.26 32.62 -80.02
CA GLN A 360 -8.06 32.19 -81.18
C GLN A 360 -9.27 33.10 -81.40
N LEU A 361 -9.95 33.52 -80.34
CA LEU A 361 -11.08 34.47 -80.41
C LEU A 361 -10.63 35.84 -80.91
N GLU A 362 -9.52 36.38 -80.40
CA GLU A 362 -8.94 37.65 -80.89
C GLU A 362 -8.57 37.56 -82.39
N ASN A 363 -7.95 36.46 -82.80
CA ASN A 363 -7.63 36.20 -84.21
C ASN A 363 -8.89 36.13 -85.07
N LEU A 364 -9.98 35.52 -84.60
CA LEU A 364 -11.27 35.53 -85.30
C LEU A 364 -11.85 36.95 -85.39
N GLN A 365 -11.74 37.77 -84.35
CA GLN A 365 -12.18 39.18 -84.39
C GLN A 365 -11.36 40.03 -85.37
N VAL A 366 -10.06 39.77 -85.52
CA VAL A 366 -9.23 40.42 -86.55
C VAL A 366 -9.68 40.00 -87.95
N LYS A 367 -9.89 38.70 -88.18
CA LYS A 367 -10.43 38.18 -89.45
C LYS A 367 -11.80 38.77 -89.76
N ASP A 368 -12.65 38.95 -88.75
CA ASP A 368 -13.96 39.55 -88.87
C ASP A 368 -13.90 41.02 -89.35
N LYS A 369 -12.94 41.82 -88.83
CA LYS A 369 -12.65 43.17 -89.34
C LYS A 369 -12.12 43.17 -90.77
N LEU A 370 -11.35 42.15 -91.16
CA LEU A 370 -10.87 41.99 -92.54
C LEU A 370 -12.01 41.68 -93.51
N LEU A 371 -12.99 40.86 -93.11
CA LEU A 371 -14.20 40.61 -93.92
C LEU A 371 -14.99 41.89 -94.17
N GLU A 372 -15.12 42.78 -93.18
CA GLU A 372 -15.78 44.08 -93.38
C GLU A 372 -15.00 44.99 -94.35
N LYS A 373 -13.67 44.96 -94.32
CA LYS A 373 -12.84 45.67 -95.29
C LYS A 373 -12.94 45.06 -96.69
N GLY A 374 -12.96 43.73 -96.78
CA GLY A 374 -13.15 42.98 -98.03
C GLY A 374 -14.50 43.30 -98.68
N PHE A 375 -15.57 43.30 -97.88
CA PHE A 375 -16.89 43.73 -98.32
C PHE A 375 -16.85 45.15 -98.92
N LYS A 376 -16.27 46.13 -98.21
CA LYS A 376 -16.16 47.51 -98.73
C LYS A 376 -15.35 47.60 -100.03
N LYS A 377 -14.32 46.75 -100.20
CA LYS A 377 -13.47 46.73 -101.40
C LYS A 377 -14.24 46.23 -102.64
N ASP A 378 -15.06 45.19 -102.49
CA ASP A 378 -15.81 44.60 -103.60
C ASP A 378 -16.93 45.52 -104.15
N PHE A 379 -17.32 46.56 -103.39
CA PHE A 379 -18.26 47.60 -103.83
C PHE A 379 -17.59 48.95 -104.10
N ALA A 380 -16.26 49.04 -104.14
CA ALA A 380 -15.54 50.29 -104.35
C ALA A 380 -15.87 50.96 -105.70
N ASP A 381 -16.12 50.15 -106.73
CA ASP A 381 -16.46 50.61 -108.08
C ASP A 381 -17.97 50.92 -108.27
N ALA A 382 -18.80 50.66 -107.24
CA ALA A 382 -20.24 50.92 -107.28
C ALA A 382 -20.61 52.34 -106.83
N SER A 383 -21.80 52.83 -107.21
CA SER A 383 -22.25 54.17 -106.80
C SER A 383 -22.50 54.27 -105.28
N SER A 384 -22.40 55.49 -104.72
CA SER A 384 -22.60 55.72 -103.28
C SER A 384 -23.97 55.23 -102.77
N VAL A 385 -25.02 55.33 -103.59
CA VAL A 385 -26.37 54.84 -103.24
C VAL A 385 -26.40 53.31 -103.18
N VAL A 386 -25.72 52.62 -104.09
CA VAL A 386 -25.62 51.16 -104.11
C VAL A 386 -24.80 50.67 -102.92
N GLN A 387 -23.69 51.34 -102.61
CA GLN A 387 -22.85 51.01 -101.45
C GLN A 387 -23.64 51.09 -100.13
N GLU A 388 -24.48 52.13 -99.94
CA GLU A 388 -25.29 52.29 -98.74
C GLU A 388 -26.37 51.21 -98.62
N GLN A 389 -27.07 50.90 -99.71
CA GLN A 389 -28.12 49.87 -99.73
C GLN A 389 -27.54 48.47 -99.53
N CYS A 390 -26.42 48.14 -100.18
CA CYS A 390 -25.69 46.88 -99.97
C CYS A 390 -25.20 46.74 -98.53
N ALA A 391 -24.69 47.82 -97.92
CA ALA A 391 -24.25 47.80 -96.51
C ALA A 391 -25.43 47.55 -95.54
N LYS A 392 -26.62 48.08 -95.82
CA LYS A 392 -27.84 47.79 -95.05
C LYS A 392 -28.27 46.32 -95.19
N LEU A 393 -28.20 45.76 -96.39
CA LEU A 393 -28.54 44.35 -96.65
C LEU A 393 -27.53 43.38 -96.02
N TYR A 394 -26.23 43.69 -96.06
CA TYR A 394 -25.17 42.92 -95.41
C TYR A 394 -25.33 42.83 -93.88
N LYS A 395 -25.83 43.89 -93.25
CA LYS A 395 -26.09 43.93 -91.79
C LYS A 395 -27.33 43.15 -91.36
N ARG A 396 -28.18 42.68 -92.27
CA ARG A 396 -29.33 41.85 -91.91
C ARG A 396 -28.85 40.50 -91.35
N ARG A 397 -29.55 39.99 -90.34
CA ARG A 397 -29.27 38.70 -89.68
C ARG A 397 -30.53 37.82 -89.67
N PRO A 398 -30.36 36.49 -89.58
CA PRO A 398 -31.50 35.57 -89.49
C PRO A 398 -32.43 35.92 -88.33
N LYS A 399 -33.74 35.72 -88.52
CA LYS A 399 -34.76 36.06 -87.50
C LYS A 399 -34.62 35.21 -86.24
N VAL A 400 -34.22 33.95 -86.41
CA VAL A 400 -33.91 33.04 -85.30
C VAL A 400 -32.55 33.44 -84.74
N SER A 401 -32.46 33.63 -83.42
CA SER A 401 -31.21 34.07 -82.80
C SER A 401 -30.20 32.94 -82.72
N ILE A 402 -28.95 33.24 -83.04
CA ILE A 402 -27.79 32.39 -82.77
C ILE A 402 -27.70 32.05 -81.27
N ARG A 403 -28.33 32.85 -80.39
CA ARG A 403 -28.30 32.68 -78.93
C ARG A 403 -28.97 31.42 -78.40
N ILE A 404 -29.79 30.76 -79.22
CA ILE A 404 -30.57 29.59 -78.83
C ILE A 404 -29.69 28.33 -78.80
N ILE A 405 -28.61 28.27 -79.60
CA ILE A 405 -27.72 27.10 -79.67
C ILE A 405 -26.80 27.07 -78.44
N PRO A 406 -26.90 26.05 -77.55
CA PRO A 406 -26.27 26.07 -76.23
C PRO A 406 -24.87 25.45 -76.18
N THR A 407 -24.46 24.69 -77.20
CA THR A 407 -23.25 23.87 -77.15
C THR A 407 -22.28 24.23 -78.25
N VAL A 408 -20.99 24.23 -77.93
CA VAL A 408 -19.86 24.51 -78.84
C VAL A 408 -19.92 23.64 -80.10
N ALA A 409 -20.07 22.32 -79.94
CA ALA A 409 -20.15 21.38 -81.06
C ALA A 409 -21.30 21.70 -82.02
N LEU A 410 -22.48 22.04 -81.48
CA LEU A 410 -23.65 22.41 -82.28
C LEU A 410 -23.43 23.74 -83.03
N THR A 411 -22.80 24.73 -82.38
CA THR A 411 -22.49 26.01 -83.02
C THR A 411 -21.47 25.90 -84.15
N LEU A 412 -20.44 25.05 -84.01
CA LEU A 412 -19.45 24.80 -85.05
C LEU A 412 -20.04 24.01 -86.23
N GLU A 413 -20.90 23.04 -85.93
CA GLU A 413 -21.59 22.26 -86.97
C GLU A 413 -22.59 23.12 -87.76
N ALA A 414 -23.31 24.02 -87.08
CA ALA A 414 -24.15 25.03 -87.74
C ALA A 414 -23.33 25.99 -88.62
N ALA A 415 -22.11 26.36 -88.21
CA ALA A 415 -21.21 27.20 -89.02
C ALA A 415 -20.74 26.46 -90.29
N ARG A 416 -20.40 25.18 -90.18
CA ARG A 416 -19.96 24.35 -91.32
C ARG A 416 -21.09 24.19 -92.34
N THR A 417 -22.27 23.82 -91.87
CA THR A 417 -23.46 23.55 -92.71
C THR A 417 -23.97 24.81 -93.42
N LEU A 418 -23.76 26.00 -92.85
CA LEU A 418 -24.07 27.29 -93.51
C LEU A 418 -23.29 27.50 -94.82
N MET A 419 -22.05 27.00 -94.88
CA MET A 419 -21.16 27.18 -96.03
C MET A 419 -21.19 26.00 -97.00
N SER A 420 -21.21 24.75 -96.50
CA SER A 420 -21.19 23.55 -97.36
C SER A 420 -22.57 23.13 -97.85
N GLN A 421 -23.66 23.58 -97.21
CA GLN A 421 -25.05 23.13 -97.42
C GLN A 421 -25.28 21.62 -97.16
N GLU A 422 -24.25 20.90 -96.71
CA GLU A 422 -24.33 19.50 -96.30
C GLU A 422 -24.92 19.41 -94.90
N LYS A 423 -26.06 18.72 -94.76
CA LYS A 423 -26.73 18.55 -93.47
C LYS A 423 -26.18 17.34 -92.74
N THR A 424 -25.80 17.52 -91.49
CA THR A 424 -25.35 16.43 -90.60
C THR A 424 -26.42 16.09 -89.57
N ILE A 425 -26.36 14.86 -89.06
CA ILE A 425 -27.33 14.29 -88.10
C ILE A 425 -27.28 15.03 -86.74
N LEU A 426 -26.18 15.74 -86.46
CA LEU A 426 -25.94 16.45 -85.21
C LEU A 426 -26.74 17.77 -85.06
N LEU A 427 -27.42 18.23 -86.12
CA LEU A 427 -28.17 19.49 -86.09
C LEU A 427 -29.51 19.34 -85.35
N THR A 428 -29.73 20.14 -84.31
CA THR A 428 -31.01 20.22 -83.60
C THR A 428 -32.08 20.94 -84.44
N SER A 429 -33.36 20.82 -84.07
CA SER A 429 -34.46 21.55 -84.71
C SER A 429 -34.21 23.07 -84.77
N GLU A 430 -33.67 23.62 -83.69
CA GLU A 430 -33.31 25.03 -83.55
C GLU A 430 -32.18 25.43 -84.52
N CYS A 431 -31.14 24.60 -84.67
CA CYS A 431 -30.09 24.82 -85.67
C CYS A 431 -30.66 24.79 -87.10
N LEU A 432 -31.58 23.86 -87.39
CA LEU A 432 -32.22 23.76 -88.70
C LEU A 432 -33.14 24.95 -89.00
N GLU A 433 -33.87 25.47 -88.01
CA GLU A 433 -34.66 26.68 -88.15
C GLU A 433 -33.79 27.92 -88.39
N PHE A 434 -32.65 28.01 -87.68
CA PHE A 434 -31.66 29.05 -87.91
C PHE A 434 -31.13 29.02 -89.35
N LEU A 435 -30.69 27.86 -89.84
CA LEU A 435 -30.19 27.67 -91.21
C LEU A 435 -31.26 28.02 -92.26
N LYS A 436 -32.50 27.54 -92.09
CA LYS A 436 -33.64 27.90 -92.96
C LYS A 436 -33.86 29.42 -93.00
N SER A 437 -33.76 30.08 -91.85
CA SER A 437 -33.94 31.53 -91.77
C SER A 437 -32.78 32.31 -92.41
N ALA A 438 -31.58 31.73 -92.50
CA ALA A 438 -30.48 32.26 -93.29
C ALA A 438 -30.70 32.06 -94.80
N ASP A 439 -31.19 30.89 -95.22
CA ASP A 439 -31.52 30.61 -96.63
C ASP A 439 -32.62 31.56 -97.16
N LEU A 440 -33.66 31.82 -96.35
CA LEU A 440 -34.72 32.77 -96.69
C LEU A 440 -34.20 34.21 -96.90
N LEU A 441 -33.13 34.59 -96.20
CA LEU A 441 -32.52 35.91 -96.32
C LEU A 441 -31.71 36.10 -97.60
N ASP A 442 -31.27 35.00 -98.23
CA ASP A 442 -30.48 35.02 -99.47
C ASP A 442 -31.35 35.02 -100.73
N GLN A 443 -32.67 34.88 -100.62
CA GLN A 443 -33.59 35.00 -101.74
C GLN A 443 -33.64 36.46 -102.25
N TYR A 444 -33.69 36.67 -103.57
CA TYR A 444 -33.82 37.99 -104.20
C TYR A 444 -35.27 38.49 -104.13
N VAL A 445 -35.75 38.76 -102.92
CA VAL A 445 -37.12 39.21 -102.64
C VAL A 445 -37.07 40.44 -101.74
N ASN A 446 -37.81 41.50 -102.09
CA ASN A 446 -37.81 42.80 -101.40
C ASN A 446 -36.42 43.49 -101.38
N VAL A 447 -35.69 43.41 -102.50
CA VAL A 447 -34.40 44.08 -102.72
C VAL A 447 -34.64 45.45 -103.39
N PRO A 448 -33.99 46.55 -102.94
CA PRO A 448 -34.13 47.86 -103.57
C PRO A 448 -33.73 47.85 -105.05
N PRO A 449 -34.41 48.59 -105.95
CA PRO A 449 -34.14 48.56 -107.40
C PRO A 449 -32.75 49.10 -107.79
N ALA A 450 -32.04 49.74 -106.86
CA ALA A 450 -30.67 50.19 -107.07
C ALA A 450 -29.62 49.06 -106.99
N VAL A 451 -29.96 47.91 -106.43
CA VAL A 451 -29.05 46.76 -106.27
C VAL A 451 -29.49 45.67 -107.25
N ASP A 452 -28.62 45.31 -108.19
CA ASP A 452 -28.89 44.23 -109.14
C ASP A 452 -28.64 42.84 -108.52
N GLU A 453 -28.99 41.79 -109.26
CA GLU A 453 -28.83 40.40 -108.81
C GLU A 453 -27.36 40.03 -108.57
N HIS A 454 -26.44 40.61 -109.34
CA HIS A 454 -25.00 40.38 -109.20
C HIS A 454 -24.46 40.94 -107.89
N TYR A 455 -24.73 42.21 -107.60
CA TYR A 455 -24.37 42.87 -106.34
C TYR A 455 -25.06 42.21 -105.15
N TYR A 456 -26.32 41.77 -105.29
CA TYR A 456 -27.00 41.04 -104.22
C TYR A 456 -26.37 39.68 -103.92
N ALA A 457 -25.95 38.92 -104.94
CA ALA A 457 -25.24 37.66 -104.74
C ALA A 457 -23.91 37.85 -103.98
N ILE A 458 -23.18 38.94 -104.26
CA ILE A 458 -21.97 39.33 -103.51
C ILE A 458 -22.33 39.66 -102.05
N VAL A 459 -23.42 40.39 -101.79
CA VAL A 459 -23.91 40.65 -100.42
C VAL A 459 -24.24 39.36 -99.68
N CYS A 460 -24.99 38.43 -100.30
CA CYS A 460 -25.34 37.14 -99.70
C CYS A 460 -24.10 36.34 -99.31
N ARG A 461 -23.11 36.26 -100.21
CA ARG A 461 -21.83 35.58 -99.94
C ARG A 461 -21.08 36.18 -98.75
N HIS A 462 -20.89 37.50 -98.73
CA HIS A 462 -20.22 38.19 -97.62
C HIS A 462 -20.99 38.05 -96.30
N ARG A 463 -22.32 38.09 -96.34
CA ARG A 463 -23.18 37.90 -95.17
C ARG A 463 -23.07 36.48 -94.62
N ARG A 464 -23.05 35.43 -95.46
CA ARG A 464 -22.82 34.05 -94.99
C ARG A 464 -21.45 33.90 -94.33
N MET A 465 -20.39 34.44 -94.93
CA MET A 465 -19.04 34.45 -94.33
C MET A 465 -19.02 35.18 -92.98
N LYS A 466 -19.76 36.29 -92.85
CA LYS A 466 -19.89 37.03 -91.59
C LYS A 466 -20.64 36.22 -90.52
N ILE A 467 -21.76 35.59 -90.87
CA ILE A 467 -22.55 34.77 -89.95
C ILE A 467 -21.75 33.53 -89.52
N GLU A 468 -20.99 32.91 -90.42
CA GLU A 468 -20.08 31.80 -90.10
C GLU A 468 -19.05 32.21 -89.05
N MET A 469 -18.43 33.38 -89.22
CA MET A 469 -17.46 33.92 -88.26
C MET A 469 -18.09 34.25 -86.91
N GLU A 470 -19.32 34.81 -86.90
CA GLU A 470 -20.09 35.05 -85.66
C GLU A 470 -20.41 33.74 -84.93
N LEU A 471 -20.77 32.67 -85.65
CA LEU A 471 -21.01 31.33 -85.08
C LEU A 471 -19.73 30.71 -84.49
N LYS A 472 -18.59 30.80 -85.21
CA LYS A 472 -17.29 30.33 -84.70
C LYS A 472 -16.81 31.14 -83.49
N ALA A 473 -17.00 32.45 -83.50
CA ALA A 473 -16.67 33.32 -82.37
C ALA A 473 -17.52 32.99 -81.14
N ARG A 474 -18.81 32.69 -81.33
CA ARG A 474 -19.68 32.22 -80.24
C ARG A 474 -19.25 30.86 -79.70
N ALA A 475 -18.87 29.92 -80.55
CA ALA A 475 -18.38 28.61 -80.12
C ALA A 475 -17.18 28.76 -79.17
N LEU A 476 -16.18 29.57 -79.56
CA LEU A 476 -15.03 29.89 -78.72
C LEU A 476 -15.42 30.62 -77.42
N GLN A 477 -16.42 31.51 -77.45
CA GLN A 477 -16.91 32.16 -76.24
C GLN A 477 -17.54 31.17 -75.25
N LEU A 478 -18.27 30.16 -75.73
CA LEU A 478 -18.81 29.08 -74.90
C LEU A 478 -17.68 28.21 -74.31
N ASP A 479 -16.69 27.82 -75.10
CA ASP A 479 -15.52 27.07 -74.61
C ASP A 479 -14.73 27.85 -73.55
N ILE A 480 -14.56 29.16 -73.74
CA ILE A 480 -13.91 30.05 -72.76
C ILE A 480 -14.71 30.07 -71.46
N GLN A 481 -16.04 30.17 -71.51
CA GLN A 481 -16.89 30.16 -70.32
C GLN A 481 -16.78 28.83 -69.56
N ASP A 482 -16.81 27.70 -70.26
CA ASP A 482 -16.68 26.37 -69.65
C ASP A 482 -15.30 26.15 -69.01
N ALA A 483 -14.24 26.61 -69.69
CA ALA A 483 -12.88 26.57 -69.16
C ALA A 483 -12.72 27.47 -67.91
N GLU A 484 -13.25 28.70 -67.95
CA GLU A 484 -13.24 29.62 -66.80
C GLU A 484 -14.01 29.05 -65.61
N TYR A 485 -15.17 28.43 -65.86
CA TYR A 485 -15.96 27.76 -64.83
C TYR A 485 -15.19 26.60 -64.20
N THR A 486 -14.58 25.73 -65.02
CA THR A 486 -13.81 24.56 -64.55
C THR A 486 -12.58 24.99 -63.73
N ILE A 487 -11.87 26.03 -64.17
CA ILE A 487 -10.76 26.63 -63.43
C ILE A 487 -11.25 27.16 -62.08
N SER A 488 -12.36 27.91 -62.06
CA SER A 488 -12.93 28.48 -60.83
C SER A 488 -13.31 27.39 -59.82
N GLN A 489 -13.97 26.31 -60.26
CA GLN A 489 -14.33 25.19 -59.38
C GLN A 489 -13.10 24.45 -58.85
N SER A 490 -12.11 24.21 -59.72
CA SER A 490 -10.84 23.59 -59.33
C SER A 490 -10.10 24.46 -58.31
N GLN A 491 -10.05 25.78 -58.50
CA GLN A 491 -9.44 26.72 -57.56
C GLN A 491 -10.14 26.71 -56.19
N LYS A 492 -11.48 26.64 -56.15
CA LYS A 492 -12.23 26.49 -54.90
C LYS A 492 -11.86 25.21 -54.17
N ARG A 493 -11.81 24.07 -54.87
CA ARG A 493 -11.39 22.79 -54.29
C ARG A 493 -9.96 22.82 -53.77
N LEU A 494 -9.04 23.44 -54.51
CA LEU A 494 -7.65 23.64 -54.08
C LEU A 494 -7.57 24.48 -52.80
N HIS A 495 -8.40 25.52 -52.69
CA HIS A 495 -8.46 26.35 -51.49
C HIS A 495 -8.96 25.56 -50.27
N GLN A 496 -10.02 24.76 -50.44
CA GLN A 496 -10.55 23.89 -49.38
C GLN A 496 -9.49 22.89 -48.89
N LEU A 497 -8.80 22.21 -49.82
CA LEU A 497 -7.72 21.27 -49.46
C LEU A 497 -6.59 21.94 -48.68
N LYS A 498 -6.28 23.21 -48.98
CA LYS A 498 -5.29 23.99 -48.23
C LYS A 498 -5.78 24.35 -46.83
N GLU A 499 -7.04 24.75 -46.68
CA GLU A 499 -7.66 25.02 -45.37
C GLU A 499 -7.70 23.75 -44.52
N ASP A 500 -8.14 22.62 -45.09
CA ASP A 500 -8.16 21.32 -44.41
C ASP A 500 -6.76 20.90 -43.97
N SER A 501 -5.75 21.13 -44.82
CA SER A 501 -4.36 20.86 -44.48
C SER A 501 -3.85 21.74 -43.34
N GLN A 502 -4.24 23.01 -43.29
CA GLN A 502 -3.90 23.91 -42.18
C GLN A 502 -4.54 23.43 -40.87
N GLN A 503 -5.80 23.01 -40.89
CA GLN A 503 -6.48 22.45 -39.72
C GLN A 503 -5.80 21.16 -39.23
N LEU A 504 -5.41 20.28 -40.15
CA LEU A 504 -4.66 19.07 -39.83
C LEU A 504 -3.28 19.36 -39.22
N VAL A 505 -2.59 20.43 -39.66
CA VAL A 505 -1.32 20.85 -39.06
C VAL A 505 -1.52 21.35 -37.62
N LEU A 506 -2.54 22.16 -37.36
CA LEU A 506 -2.88 22.59 -36.00
C LEU A 506 -3.19 21.40 -35.10
N HIS A 507 -3.99 20.46 -35.59
CA HIS A 507 -4.31 19.24 -34.85
C HIS A 507 -3.08 18.35 -34.61
N LEU A 508 -2.14 18.31 -35.56
CA LEU A 508 -0.85 17.61 -35.39
C LEU A 508 -0.03 18.24 -34.25
N GLU A 509 0.02 19.57 -34.18
CA GLU A 509 0.69 20.30 -33.09
C GLU A 509 0.05 20.01 -31.73
N GLU A 510 -1.29 20.00 -31.65
CA GLU A 510 -2.02 19.63 -30.44
C GLU A 510 -1.68 18.21 -29.96
N VAL A 511 -1.71 17.23 -30.87
CA VAL A 511 -1.38 15.82 -30.55
C VAL A 511 0.07 15.70 -30.10
N ARG A 512 1.00 16.42 -30.74
CA ARG A 512 2.41 16.45 -30.34
C ARG A 512 2.61 17.09 -28.97
N ASN A 513 1.90 18.17 -28.67
CA ASN A 513 1.93 18.84 -27.37
C ASN A 513 1.39 17.92 -26.27
N LYS A 514 0.25 17.25 -26.48
CA LYS A 514 -0.29 16.24 -25.56
C LYS A 514 0.69 15.10 -25.32
N ARG A 515 1.37 14.64 -26.38
CA ARG A 515 2.41 13.62 -26.24
C ARG A 515 3.59 14.12 -25.39
N MET A 516 4.03 15.36 -25.61
CA MET A 516 5.10 15.97 -24.82
C MET A 516 4.69 16.13 -23.35
N GLU A 517 3.46 16.56 -23.09
CA GLU A 517 2.90 16.64 -21.75
C GLU A 517 2.91 15.28 -21.05
N LEU A 518 2.46 14.21 -21.73
CA LEU A 518 2.51 12.84 -21.20
C LEU A 518 3.93 12.35 -20.86
N PHE A 519 4.95 12.85 -21.56
CA PHE A 519 6.36 12.53 -21.27
C PHE A 519 6.91 13.32 -20.06
N HIS A 520 6.53 14.59 -19.91
CA HIS A 520 7.09 15.45 -18.84
C HIS A 520 6.29 15.40 -17.54
N ASN A 521 4.96 15.29 -17.64
CA ASN A 521 4.06 15.19 -16.51
C ASN A 521 3.95 13.74 -16.06
N ILE A 522 4.89 13.31 -15.21
CA ILE A 522 4.95 11.94 -14.70
C ILE A 522 4.12 11.86 -13.42
N GLU A 523 3.13 10.99 -13.42
CA GLU A 523 2.45 10.58 -12.19
C GLU A 523 3.37 9.73 -11.31
N ILE A 524 3.54 10.14 -10.06
CA ILE A 524 4.36 9.42 -9.08
C ILE A 524 3.46 8.91 -7.96
N GLN A 525 3.65 7.66 -7.55
CA GLN A 525 2.95 7.10 -6.42
C GLN A 525 3.74 7.37 -5.15
N LEU A 526 3.11 8.07 -4.19
CA LEU A 526 3.67 8.31 -2.86
C LEU A 526 2.97 7.42 -1.84
N VAL A 527 3.75 6.75 -0.99
CA VAL A 527 3.23 5.93 0.11
C VAL A 527 3.51 6.63 1.43
N LEU A 528 2.46 7.20 2.03
CA LEU A 528 2.57 8.02 3.24
C LEU A 528 1.74 7.42 4.37
N LYS A 529 2.20 7.60 5.61
CA LYS A 529 1.45 7.20 6.81
C LYS A 529 0.26 8.14 7.03
N GLN A 530 -0.82 7.59 7.57
CA GLN A 530 -1.99 8.37 7.98
C GLN A 530 -1.57 9.41 9.03
N GLY A 531 -1.93 10.68 8.81
CA GLY A 531 -1.49 11.83 9.63
C GLY A 531 -0.49 12.74 8.92
N LEU A 532 0.22 12.27 7.89
CA LEU A 532 1.01 13.12 6.98
C LEU A 532 0.15 13.68 5.83
N VAL A 533 -1.05 13.14 5.65
CA VAL A 533 -2.04 13.60 4.69
C VAL A 533 -3.13 14.33 5.47
N GLU A 534 -3.20 15.65 5.32
CA GLU A 534 -4.17 16.51 6.04
C GLU A 534 -5.50 16.69 5.30
N ILE A 535 -5.65 16.03 4.15
CA ILE A 535 -6.84 16.13 3.28
C ILE A 535 -7.85 15.04 3.67
N PRO A 536 -9.16 15.34 3.74
CA PRO A 536 -10.18 14.32 3.96
C PRO A 536 -10.20 13.33 2.78
N LEU A 537 -10.03 12.04 3.08
CA LEU A 537 -9.98 10.98 2.07
C LEU A 537 -11.35 10.30 1.94
N SER A 538 -11.98 10.44 0.77
CA SER A 538 -13.15 9.65 0.35
C SER A 538 -12.74 8.36 -0.39
N GLY A 539 -11.52 8.32 -0.91
CA GLY A 539 -10.97 7.22 -1.72
C GLY A 539 -11.03 7.49 -3.22
N SER A 540 -11.49 8.67 -3.64
CA SER A 540 -11.47 9.13 -5.02
C SER A 540 -10.16 9.83 -5.35
N ILE A 541 -9.72 9.77 -6.61
CA ILE A 541 -8.54 10.54 -7.08
C ILE A 541 -8.80 12.05 -7.00
N THR A 542 -10.06 12.47 -7.13
CA THR A 542 -10.49 13.88 -7.05
C THR A 542 -10.25 14.51 -5.68
N ASP A 543 -10.05 13.71 -4.63
CA ASP A 543 -9.71 14.23 -3.30
C ASP A 543 -8.38 15.02 -3.34
N PHE A 544 -7.51 14.72 -4.31
CA PHE A 544 -6.16 15.28 -4.41
C PHE A 544 -6.04 16.47 -5.38
N ASP A 545 -7.13 16.92 -6.01
CA ASP A 545 -7.07 17.98 -7.03
C ASP A 545 -6.53 19.31 -6.47
N ASN A 546 -6.79 19.59 -5.18
CA ASN A 546 -6.28 20.76 -4.46
C ASN A 546 -5.15 20.42 -3.47
N ALA A 547 -4.48 19.28 -3.65
CA ALA A 547 -3.39 18.86 -2.78
C ALA A 547 -2.07 19.56 -3.13
N VAL A 548 -1.31 19.95 -2.11
CA VAL A 548 0.04 20.50 -2.25
C VAL A 548 1.01 19.63 -1.47
N LEU A 549 2.13 19.27 -2.11
CA LEU A 549 3.22 18.56 -1.45
C LEU A 549 4.15 19.58 -0.78
N VAL A 550 4.29 19.49 0.54
CA VAL A 550 5.15 20.37 1.35
C VAL A 550 6.34 19.58 1.88
N ASN A 551 7.53 20.17 1.86
CA ASN A 551 8.72 19.53 2.41
C ASN A 551 8.58 19.40 3.94
N ARG A 552 8.80 18.19 4.45
CA ARG A 552 8.79 17.89 5.88
C ARG A 552 9.76 18.77 6.68
N LYS A 553 10.94 19.08 6.13
CA LYS A 553 11.94 19.94 6.79
C LYS A 553 11.41 21.34 7.11
N ASP A 554 10.54 21.88 6.26
CA ASP A 554 9.95 23.21 6.46
C ASP A 554 8.95 23.18 7.62
N ILE A 555 8.10 22.16 7.66
CA ILE A 555 7.13 21.94 8.74
C ILE A 555 7.84 21.69 10.08
N GLU A 556 8.87 20.85 10.09
CA GLU A 556 9.67 20.58 11.29
C GLU A 556 10.37 21.84 11.79
N THR A 557 10.85 22.70 10.89
CA THR A 557 11.46 23.98 11.25
C THR A 557 10.44 24.92 11.89
N ILE A 558 9.24 25.04 11.31
CA ILE A 558 8.14 25.80 11.89
C ILE A 558 7.75 25.24 13.27
N ASN A 559 7.63 23.91 13.40
CA ASN A 559 7.32 23.26 14.67
C ASN A 559 8.40 23.52 15.74
N ARG A 560 9.69 23.50 15.37
CA ARG A 560 10.77 23.89 16.28
C ARG A 560 10.61 25.33 16.77
N ILE A 561 10.24 26.26 15.89
CA ILE A 561 9.98 27.66 16.25
C ILE A 561 8.79 27.77 17.20
N ILE A 562 7.69 27.07 16.91
CA ILE A 562 6.48 27.04 17.75
C ILE A 562 6.81 26.48 19.13
N LEU A 563 7.55 25.38 19.23
CA LEU A 563 7.98 24.79 20.49
C LEU A 563 8.88 25.73 21.30
N LYS A 564 9.82 26.42 20.64
CA LYS A 564 10.65 27.46 21.28
C LYS A 564 9.77 28.59 21.84
N GLY A 565 8.77 29.06 21.08
CA GLY A 565 7.80 30.06 21.54
C GLY A 565 6.94 29.57 22.71
N GLY A 566 6.44 28.34 22.63
CA GLY A 566 5.68 27.68 23.69
C GLY A 566 6.46 27.54 24.98
N ASN A 567 7.73 27.13 24.91
CA ASN A 567 8.63 27.04 26.06
C ASN A 567 8.88 28.40 26.71
N LYS A 568 9.05 29.47 25.91
CA LYS A 568 9.14 30.84 26.44
C LYS A 568 7.86 31.24 27.17
N LYS A 569 6.68 30.93 26.62
CA LYS A 569 5.38 31.19 27.27
C LYS A 569 5.23 30.43 28.58
N ILE A 570 5.56 29.14 28.61
CA ILE A 570 5.51 28.31 29.82
C ILE A 570 6.46 28.85 30.89
N LYS A 571 7.67 29.27 30.50
CA LYS A 571 8.64 29.87 31.43
C LYS A 571 8.08 31.16 32.06
N ALA A 572 7.55 32.06 31.24
CA ALA A 572 6.91 33.29 31.73
C ALA A 572 5.69 33.00 32.63
N MET A 573 4.89 31.98 32.32
CA MET A 573 3.78 31.55 33.18
C MET A 573 4.27 31.02 34.54
N LYS A 574 5.36 30.23 34.56
CA LYS A 574 5.97 29.74 35.82
C LYS A 574 6.52 30.90 36.66
N GLU A 575 7.19 31.86 36.03
CA GLU A 575 7.69 33.06 36.70
C GLU A 575 6.54 33.88 37.30
N THR A 576 5.46 34.08 36.54
CA THR A 576 4.24 34.76 37.02
C THR A 576 3.58 34.01 38.18
N MET A 577 3.52 32.68 38.11
CA MET A 577 2.99 31.84 39.18
C MET A 577 3.82 31.96 40.47
N ASN A 578 5.15 31.92 40.35
CA ASN A 578 6.06 32.10 41.48
C ASN A 578 5.94 33.50 42.07
N PHE A 579 5.83 34.53 41.22
CA PHE A 579 5.60 35.90 41.67
C PHE A 579 4.30 36.04 42.47
N ARG A 580 3.19 35.45 41.99
CA ARG A 580 1.92 35.43 42.75
C ARG A 580 2.04 34.69 44.08
N ARG A 581 2.75 33.55 44.13
CA ARG A 581 3.00 32.82 45.39
C ARG A 581 3.76 33.70 46.39
N ASN A 582 4.77 34.42 45.92
CA ASN A 582 5.54 35.34 46.78
C ASN A 582 4.67 36.48 47.30
N ILE A 583 3.81 37.07 46.45
CA ILE A 583 2.85 38.10 46.89
C ILE A 583 1.93 37.55 47.98
N ILE A 584 1.33 36.36 47.79
CA ILE A 584 0.44 35.75 48.78
C ILE A 584 1.17 35.48 50.10
N ALA A 585 2.42 35.00 50.04
CA ALA A 585 3.23 34.78 51.24
C ALA A 585 3.54 36.09 51.98
N MET A 586 3.89 37.15 51.24
CA MET A 586 4.12 38.49 51.81
C MET A 586 2.83 39.08 52.39
N GLU A 587 1.68 38.94 51.73
CA GLU A 587 0.39 39.38 52.27
C GLU A 587 0.04 38.65 53.57
N TRP A 588 0.28 37.34 53.62
CA TRP A 588 0.07 36.56 54.84
C TRP A 588 1.01 37.02 55.96
N GLU A 589 2.29 37.25 55.66
CA GLU A 589 3.25 37.74 56.65
C GLU A 589 2.88 39.14 57.15
N HIS A 590 2.42 40.01 56.26
CA HIS A 590 1.91 41.33 56.62
C HIS A 590 0.70 41.22 57.57
N ARG A 591 -0.29 40.36 57.25
CA ARG A 591 -1.45 40.13 58.13
C ARG A 591 -1.02 39.57 59.50
N ARG A 592 -0.09 38.61 59.52
CA ARG A 592 0.45 38.04 60.77
C ARG A 592 1.11 39.13 61.62
N LEU A 593 1.93 39.98 61.01
CA LEU A 593 2.57 41.09 61.72
C LEU A 593 1.55 42.13 62.21
N GLN A 594 0.52 42.43 61.43
CA GLN A 594 -0.59 43.29 61.87
C GLN A 594 -1.34 42.71 63.08
N MET A 595 -1.66 41.42 63.07
CA MET A 595 -2.27 40.74 64.23
C MET A 595 -1.36 40.80 65.45
N LYS A 596 -0.06 40.53 65.27
CA LYS A 596 0.92 40.64 66.37
C LYS A 596 1.01 42.06 66.93
N ILE A 597 0.93 43.08 66.07
CA ILE A 597 0.89 44.49 66.52
C ILE A 597 -0.41 44.75 67.29
N ALA A 598 -1.55 44.23 66.84
CA ALA A 598 -2.82 44.38 67.54
C ALA A 598 -2.77 43.71 68.92
N ASP A 599 -2.31 42.46 69.01
CA ASP A 599 -2.12 41.75 70.28
C ASP A 599 -1.18 42.50 71.22
N LEU A 600 -0.05 43.01 70.71
CA LEU A 600 0.89 43.80 71.51
C LEU A 600 0.26 45.11 71.99
N LYS A 601 -0.62 45.75 71.21
CA LYS A 601 -1.38 46.92 71.65
C LYS A 601 -2.41 46.56 72.72
N THR A 602 -3.12 45.45 72.58
CA THR A 602 -4.05 44.96 73.60
C THR A 602 -3.30 44.65 74.89
N ASN A 603 -2.20 43.91 74.81
CA ASN A 603 -1.33 43.63 75.95
C ASN A 603 -0.79 44.92 76.59
N TYR A 604 -0.41 45.92 75.78
CA TYR A 604 0.01 47.22 76.29
C TYR A 604 -1.12 47.92 77.06
N GLN A 605 -2.34 47.94 76.51
CA GLN A 605 -3.52 48.51 77.18
C GLN A 605 -3.89 47.74 78.46
N GLU A 606 -3.78 46.41 78.46
CA GLU A 606 -3.97 45.59 79.64
C GLU A 606 -2.94 45.94 80.72
N VAL A 607 -1.65 46.01 80.35
CA VAL A 607 -0.58 46.40 81.28
C VAL A 607 -0.77 47.82 81.81
N GLU A 608 -1.18 48.77 80.97
CA GLU A 608 -1.50 50.15 81.37
C GLU A 608 -2.74 50.19 82.29
N GLY A 609 -3.71 49.31 82.08
CA GLY A 609 -4.93 49.17 82.88
C GLY A 609 -4.74 48.44 84.21
N ILE A 610 -3.64 47.71 84.41
CA ILE A 610 -3.32 47.06 85.69
C ILE A 610 -2.99 48.14 86.73
N LYS A 611 -3.90 48.34 87.68
CA LYS A 611 -3.61 49.08 88.89
C LYS A 611 -2.65 48.26 89.75
N VAL A 612 -1.43 48.75 89.93
CA VAL A 612 -0.41 48.10 90.75
C VAL A 612 -0.89 48.02 92.20
N THR A 613 -1.43 46.87 92.59
CA THR A 613 -1.79 46.55 93.98
C THR A 613 -0.53 46.30 94.81
N LYS A 614 -0.62 46.42 96.13
CA LYS A 614 0.52 46.15 97.04
C LYS A 614 1.09 44.75 96.85
N ASP A 615 0.26 43.77 96.47
CA ASP A 615 0.71 42.40 96.23
C ASP A 615 1.54 42.29 94.95
N ILE A 616 1.16 42.98 93.87
CA ILE A 616 1.96 43.06 92.63
C ILE A 616 3.24 43.85 92.89
N GLN A 617 3.19 44.91 93.70
CA GLN A 617 4.36 45.70 94.09
C GLN A 617 5.35 44.88 94.94
N ASN A 618 4.81 44.05 95.84
CA ASN A 618 5.59 43.11 96.64
C ASN A 618 6.17 42.02 95.75
N TYR A 619 5.38 41.43 94.85
CA TYR A 619 5.84 40.45 93.87
C TYR A 619 6.96 41.00 92.98
N LEU A 620 6.81 42.21 92.42
CA LEU A 620 7.84 42.87 91.63
C LEU A 620 9.07 43.21 92.46
N LYS A 621 8.92 43.60 93.74
CA LYS A 621 10.06 43.79 94.67
C LYS A 621 10.76 42.47 95.01
N PHE A 622 10.03 41.37 95.16
CA PHE A 622 10.59 40.04 95.37
C PHE A 622 11.31 39.53 94.11
N LYS A 623 10.74 39.76 92.93
CA LYS A 623 11.33 39.45 91.62
C LYS A 623 12.56 40.30 91.30
N ALA A 624 12.54 41.60 91.61
CA ALA A 624 13.69 42.50 91.46
C ALA A 624 14.83 42.19 92.46
N ARG A 625 14.52 41.52 93.57
CA ARG A 625 15.49 41.00 94.54
C ARG A 625 15.98 39.58 94.21
N GLY A 626 15.50 38.98 93.10
CA GLY A 626 15.96 37.67 92.65
C GLY A 626 15.44 36.47 93.44
N TYR A 627 14.44 36.63 94.31
CA TYR A 627 13.89 35.53 95.10
C TYR A 627 12.60 34.99 94.49
N SER A 628 12.61 33.71 94.11
CA SER A 628 11.42 32.95 93.69
C SER A 628 10.68 32.41 94.91
N LEU A 629 9.34 32.45 94.87
CA LEU A 629 8.46 32.19 96.01
C LEU A 629 8.37 30.70 96.41
N GLU A 630 8.88 29.76 95.61
CA GLU A 630 8.57 28.33 95.79
C GLU A 630 9.75 27.35 95.91
N ARG A 631 11.01 27.74 95.68
CA ARG A 631 12.21 26.91 95.93
C ARG A 631 13.42 27.83 95.84
N GLY A 632 14.25 27.89 96.89
CA GLY A 632 15.43 28.76 96.97
C GLY A 632 16.59 28.37 96.05
N LEU A 633 16.40 28.36 94.73
CA LEU A 633 17.46 28.35 93.72
C LEU A 633 17.44 29.66 92.93
N SER A 634 18.62 30.17 92.57
CA SER A 634 18.74 31.34 91.69
C SER A 634 18.29 30.96 90.27
N PHE A 635 17.60 31.86 89.57
CA PHE A 635 17.24 31.66 88.15
C PHE A 635 18.47 31.39 87.27
N GLU A 636 19.64 31.89 87.66
CA GLU A 636 20.91 31.64 86.98
C GLU A 636 21.34 30.17 87.09
N ASP A 637 21.13 29.53 88.24
CA ASP A 637 21.48 28.12 88.48
C ASP A 637 20.59 27.17 87.65
N GLU A 638 19.32 27.53 87.46
CA GLU A 638 18.37 26.77 86.62
C GLU A 638 18.72 26.88 85.13
N ILE A 639 19.12 28.08 84.68
CA ILE A 639 19.59 28.32 83.32
C ILE A 639 20.89 27.56 83.05
N ASP A 640 21.82 27.56 84.01
CA ASP A 640 23.12 26.90 83.84
C ASP A 640 23.00 25.36 83.89
N MET A 641 22.07 24.81 84.69
CA MET A 641 21.72 23.39 84.58
C MET A 641 21.11 23.03 83.21
N GLN A 642 20.24 23.86 82.65
CA GLN A 642 19.69 23.62 81.31
C GLN A 642 20.74 23.74 80.20
N LYS A 643 21.64 24.72 80.28
CA LYS A 643 22.77 24.85 79.34
C LYS A 643 23.67 23.62 79.39
N ALA A 644 24.03 23.15 80.58
CA ALA A 644 24.86 21.95 80.75
C ALA A 644 24.18 20.70 80.18
N ALA A 645 22.86 20.57 80.33
CA ALA A 645 22.10 19.48 79.73
C ALA A 645 22.10 19.54 78.20
N PHE A 646 21.92 20.73 77.61
CA PHE A 646 21.95 20.90 76.15
C PHE A 646 23.35 20.72 75.57
N GLU A 647 24.41 21.19 76.23
CA GLU A 647 25.79 20.95 75.82
C GLU A 647 26.12 19.46 75.78
N LYS A 648 25.66 18.70 76.78
CA LYS A 648 25.83 17.24 76.80
C LYS A 648 25.13 16.56 75.61
N ILE A 649 23.89 16.97 75.29
CA ILE A 649 23.15 16.43 74.14
C ILE A 649 23.82 16.79 72.81
N ILE A 650 24.32 18.03 72.67
CA ILE A 650 25.04 18.45 71.46
C ILE A 650 26.31 17.62 71.27
N GLN A 651 27.04 17.34 72.36
CA GLN A 651 28.25 16.54 72.30
C GLN A 651 27.96 15.09 71.87
N GLU A 652 26.94 14.45 72.45
CA GLU A 652 26.51 13.10 72.04
C GLU A 652 26.09 13.04 70.55
N LYS A 653 25.47 14.11 70.03
CA LYS A 653 25.10 14.17 68.60
C LYS A 653 26.32 14.38 67.69
N LYS A 654 27.30 15.18 68.11
CA LYS A 654 28.57 15.35 67.38
C LYS A 654 29.34 14.03 67.30
N ASP A 655 29.40 13.28 68.39
CA ASP A 655 30.09 11.99 68.43
C ASP A 655 29.45 10.98 67.47
N LYS A 656 28.10 10.90 67.42
CA LYS A 656 27.38 10.07 66.45
C LYS A 656 27.63 10.46 65.00
N VAL A 657 27.73 11.76 64.71
CA VAL A 657 28.06 12.24 63.35
C VAL A 657 29.47 11.81 62.95
N ASN A 658 30.43 11.87 63.88
CA ASN A 658 31.80 11.44 63.62
C ASN A 658 31.89 9.92 63.36
N GLU A 659 31.18 9.10 64.14
CA GLU A 659 31.10 7.65 63.92
C GLU A 659 30.52 7.30 62.55
N LEU A 660 29.41 7.97 62.16
CA LEU A 660 28.81 7.78 60.83
C LEU A 660 29.75 8.21 59.72
N GLN A 661 30.48 9.32 59.90
CA GLN A 661 31.44 9.80 58.90
C GLN A 661 32.60 8.81 58.69
N GLN A 662 33.08 8.18 59.78
CA GLN A 662 34.09 7.12 59.69
C GLN A 662 33.56 5.88 58.97
N SER A 663 32.31 5.47 59.27
CA SER A 663 31.66 4.35 58.59
C SER A 663 31.51 4.60 57.08
N ILE A 664 31.04 5.79 56.68
CA ILE A 664 30.92 6.19 55.28
C ILE A 664 32.29 6.15 54.57
N ASN A 665 33.36 6.59 55.23
CA ASN A 665 34.70 6.56 54.66
C ASN A 665 35.23 5.14 54.48
N ASN A 666 34.91 4.21 55.39
CA ASN A 666 35.28 2.80 55.25
C ASN A 666 34.56 2.14 54.07
N VAL A 667 33.24 2.34 53.94
CA VAL A 667 32.46 1.82 52.81
C VAL A 667 32.96 2.40 51.47
N LYS A 668 33.31 3.70 51.43
CA LYS A 668 33.91 4.31 50.23
C LYS A 668 35.25 3.67 49.85
N LYS A 669 36.06 3.25 50.82
CA LYS A 669 37.32 2.54 50.55
C LYS A 669 37.07 1.13 50.03
N GLU A 670 36.08 0.42 50.57
CA GLU A 670 35.69 -0.91 50.09
C GLU A 670 35.14 -0.86 48.66
N ASN A 671 34.27 0.11 48.37
CA ASN A 671 33.75 0.29 47.01
C ASN A 671 34.86 0.55 45.99
N ARG A 672 35.87 1.38 46.34
CA ARG A 672 37.03 1.60 45.46
C ARG A 672 37.82 0.34 45.19
N LYS A 673 38.03 -0.51 46.20
CA LYS A 673 38.71 -1.80 46.00
C LYS A 673 37.94 -2.71 45.05
N LEU A 674 36.62 -2.76 45.19
CA LEU A 674 35.76 -3.53 44.29
C LEU A 674 35.80 -2.97 42.86
N ASP A 675 35.80 -1.64 42.70
CA ASP A 675 35.94 -1.00 41.39
C ASP A 675 37.28 -1.36 40.73
N ASP A 676 38.38 -1.37 41.51
CA ASP A 676 39.71 -1.77 41.03
C ASP A 676 39.76 -3.26 40.65
N GLU A 677 39.10 -4.14 41.43
CA GLU A 677 38.98 -5.58 41.11
C GLU A 677 38.16 -5.81 39.83
N ILE A 678 37.05 -5.09 39.65
CA ILE A 678 36.24 -5.17 38.43
C ILE A 678 37.06 -4.69 37.22
N ALA A 679 37.84 -3.63 37.37
CA ALA A 679 38.71 -3.14 36.31
C ALA A 679 39.77 -4.19 35.92
N ALA A 680 40.40 -4.84 36.90
CA ALA A 680 41.37 -5.91 36.65
C ALA A 680 40.74 -7.10 35.89
N VAL A 681 39.58 -7.58 36.34
CA VAL A 681 38.86 -8.69 35.68
C VAL A 681 38.46 -8.33 34.25
N ASN A 682 38.06 -7.08 34.00
CA ASN A 682 37.72 -6.64 32.65
C ASN A 682 38.93 -6.62 31.72
N VAL A 683 40.12 -6.27 32.23
CA VAL A 683 41.37 -6.37 31.46
C VAL A 683 41.66 -7.84 31.12
N ASP A 684 41.58 -8.73 32.09
CA ASP A 684 41.79 -10.18 31.88
C ASP A 684 40.81 -10.77 30.85
N VAL A 685 39.53 -10.35 30.90
CA VAL A 685 38.50 -10.78 29.94
C VAL A 685 38.80 -10.24 28.53
N CYS A 686 39.27 -9.01 28.41
CA CYS A 686 39.67 -8.44 27.12
C CYS A 686 40.90 -9.14 26.54
N GLU A 687 41.91 -9.43 27.36
CA GLU A 687 43.09 -10.20 26.95
C GLU A 687 42.70 -11.62 26.50
N TYR A 688 41.85 -12.30 27.28
CA TYR A 688 41.31 -13.60 26.92
C TYR A 688 40.50 -13.57 25.61
N GLN A 689 39.75 -12.50 25.34
CA GLN A 689 39.00 -12.32 24.11
C GLN A 689 39.90 -12.04 22.90
N LEU A 690 41.04 -11.38 23.10
CA LEU A 690 42.04 -11.11 22.05
C LEU A 690 42.84 -12.37 21.67
N GLU A 691 43.15 -13.24 22.63
CA GLU A 691 43.81 -14.53 22.39
C GLU A 691 42.85 -15.65 21.94
N LYS A 692 41.55 -15.34 21.80
CA LYS A 692 40.50 -16.32 21.57
C LYS A 692 40.43 -16.80 20.12
N ASP A 693 40.94 -18.01 19.87
CA ASP A 693 40.81 -18.68 18.57
C ASP A 693 39.48 -19.48 18.47
N TYR A 694 38.46 -18.84 17.87
CA TYR A 694 37.10 -19.37 17.79
C TYR A 694 37.00 -20.73 17.08
N GLU A 695 37.90 -21.01 16.13
CA GLU A 695 37.91 -22.30 15.43
C GLU A 695 38.41 -23.45 16.30
N MET A 696 39.37 -23.18 17.19
CA MET A 696 39.91 -24.20 18.09
C MET A 696 38.88 -24.60 19.16
N GLU A 697 38.17 -23.62 19.72
CA GLU A 697 37.14 -23.84 20.75
C GLU A 697 35.93 -24.61 20.19
N GLU A 698 35.55 -24.36 18.94
CA GLU A 698 34.49 -25.10 18.27
C GLU A 698 34.90 -26.55 17.97
N ARG A 699 36.17 -26.78 17.61
CA ARG A 699 36.74 -28.14 17.48
C ARG A 699 36.76 -28.88 18.80
N GLU A 700 37.19 -28.25 19.90
CA GLU A 700 37.17 -28.88 21.23
C GLU A 700 35.74 -29.18 21.71
N LYS A 701 34.80 -28.24 21.54
CA LYS A 701 33.38 -28.47 21.86
C LYS A 701 32.80 -29.63 21.05
N ASN A 702 33.18 -29.76 19.78
CA ASN A 702 32.77 -30.88 18.95
C ASN A 702 33.40 -32.21 19.40
N ILE A 703 34.68 -32.22 19.77
CA ILE A 703 35.37 -33.41 20.31
C ILE A 703 34.71 -33.84 21.63
N ILE A 704 34.41 -32.90 22.53
CA ILE A 704 33.74 -33.17 23.81
C ILE A 704 32.32 -33.71 23.57
N LYS A 705 31.55 -33.11 22.65
CA LYS A 705 30.22 -33.61 22.27
C LYS A 705 30.29 -35.03 21.69
N ILE A 706 31.27 -35.32 20.84
CA ILE A 706 31.48 -36.66 20.28
C ILE A 706 31.83 -37.65 21.40
N ARG A 707 32.77 -37.30 22.28
CA ARG A 707 33.17 -38.14 23.43
C ARG A 707 31.99 -38.43 24.36
N MET A 708 31.17 -37.43 24.64
CA MET A 708 29.95 -37.56 25.46
C MET A 708 28.92 -38.47 24.80
N LYS A 709 28.67 -38.31 23.48
CA LYS A 709 27.80 -39.22 22.72
C LYS A 709 28.32 -40.66 22.71
N THR A 710 29.62 -40.87 22.61
CA THR A 710 30.24 -42.20 22.66
C THR A 710 30.11 -42.83 24.04
N LEU A 711 30.29 -42.06 25.12
CA LEU A 711 30.06 -42.52 26.49
C LEU A 711 28.60 -42.94 26.73
N VAL A 712 27.64 -42.14 26.25
CA VAL A 712 26.21 -42.46 26.36
C VAL A 712 25.85 -43.69 25.53
N LYS A 713 26.40 -43.84 24.31
CA LYS A 713 26.21 -45.07 23.51
C LYS A 713 26.81 -46.29 24.21
N ARG A 714 27.99 -46.16 24.82
CA ARG A 714 28.61 -47.24 25.60
C ARG A 714 27.77 -47.62 26.81
N SER A 715 27.22 -46.66 27.55
CA SER A 715 26.37 -46.95 28.71
C SER A 715 25.05 -47.62 28.31
N LEU A 716 24.46 -47.22 27.18
CA LEU A 716 23.30 -47.90 26.60
C LEU A 716 23.61 -49.33 26.17
N LEU A 717 24.74 -49.56 25.50
CA LEU A 717 25.19 -50.91 25.12
C LEU A 717 25.47 -51.78 26.34
N VAL A 718 26.07 -51.23 27.40
CA VAL A 718 26.30 -51.97 28.65
C VAL A 718 24.96 -52.34 29.30
N LYS A 719 23.98 -51.42 29.34
CA LYS A 719 22.61 -51.74 29.80
C LYS A 719 21.96 -52.83 28.95
N GLN A 720 22.15 -52.79 27.62
CA GLN A 720 21.65 -53.83 26.72
C GLN A 720 22.30 -55.18 26.99
N ILE A 721 23.62 -55.22 27.19
CA ILE A 721 24.36 -56.44 27.54
C ILE A 721 23.90 -56.99 28.90
N GLN A 722 23.70 -56.13 29.89
CA GLN A 722 23.17 -56.53 31.21
C GLN A 722 21.77 -57.11 31.08
N LYS A 723 20.91 -56.51 30.26
CA LYS A 723 19.56 -57.03 29.99
C LYS A 723 19.58 -58.36 29.24
N ASN A 724 20.42 -58.48 28.22
CA ASN A 724 20.60 -59.76 27.52
C ASN A 724 21.17 -60.83 28.46
N HIS A 725 22.06 -60.45 29.38
CA HIS A 725 22.61 -61.37 30.38
C HIS A 725 21.56 -61.82 31.39
N SER A 726 20.69 -60.92 31.85
CA SER A 726 19.54 -61.30 32.69
C SER A 726 18.58 -62.21 31.95
N ASP A 727 18.35 -61.97 30.65
CA ASP A 727 17.49 -62.83 29.83
C ASP A 727 18.12 -64.22 29.62
N ILE A 728 19.45 -64.30 29.40
CA ILE A 728 20.18 -65.57 29.34
C ILE A 728 20.12 -66.31 30.68
N LEU A 729 20.26 -65.61 31.81
CA LEU A 729 20.13 -66.21 33.14
C LEU A 729 18.71 -66.75 33.35
N MET A 730 17.68 -66.00 32.97
CA MET A 730 16.29 -66.46 32.99
C MET A 730 16.12 -67.71 32.13
N LEU A 731 16.62 -67.72 30.90
CA LEU A 731 16.58 -68.90 30.02
C LEU A 731 17.38 -70.09 30.57
N GLN A 732 18.51 -69.86 31.24
CA GLN A 732 19.26 -70.91 31.94
C GLN A 732 18.46 -71.47 33.11
N THR A 733 17.79 -70.63 33.90
CA THR A 733 16.92 -71.08 34.98
C THR A 733 15.70 -71.84 34.46
N GLU A 734 15.11 -71.41 33.34
CA GLU A 734 14.04 -72.16 32.67
C GLU A 734 14.53 -73.50 32.14
N LEU A 735 15.73 -73.55 31.57
CA LEU A 735 16.36 -74.80 31.10
C LEU A 735 16.67 -75.74 32.27
N GLU A 736 17.17 -75.23 33.40
CA GLU A 736 17.34 -75.98 34.66
C GLU A 736 16.01 -76.52 35.17
N LEU A 737 14.95 -75.69 35.19
CA LEU A 737 13.60 -76.09 35.59
C LEU A 737 13.00 -77.15 34.64
N LEU A 738 13.26 -77.05 33.33
CA LEU A 738 12.87 -78.05 32.34
C LEU A 738 13.68 -79.35 32.49
N ARG A 739 14.98 -79.26 32.81
CA ARG A 739 15.82 -80.42 33.17
C ARG A 739 15.30 -81.12 34.42
N LEU A 740 14.89 -80.37 35.44
CA LEU A 740 14.27 -80.88 36.66
C LEU A 740 12.89 -81.52 36.39
N LYS A 741 12.17 -81.12 35.33
CA LYS A 741 10.95 -81.82 34.89
C LYS A 741 11.23 -83.16 34.20
N THR A 742 12.42 -83.35 33.62
CA THR A 742 12.78 -84.58 32.90
C THR A 742 13.52 -85.63 33.73
N TYR A 743 14.01 -85.30 34.92
CA TYR A 743 14.64 -86.24 35.85
C TYR A 743 13.95 -86.19 37.22
N PRO A 744 13.51 -87.32 37.81
CA PRO A 744 12.96 -87.33 39.15
C PRO A 744 14.07 -87.09 40.18
N THR A 745 14.03 -85.97 40.90
CA THR A 745 14.96 -85.67 42.00
C THR A 745 14.43 -86.21 43.32
N LEU A 746 15.22 -87.11 43.93
CA LEU A 746 15.03 -87.64 45.28
C LEU A 746 15.15 -86.51 46.30
N SER A 747 14.19 -86.44 47.23
CA SER A 747 14.16 -85.52 48.36
C SER A 747 15.42 -85.64 49.23
N TYR A 748 16.13 -84.54 49.45
CA TYR A 748 17.19 -84.44 50.48
C TYR A 748 16.78 -83.48 51.60
N THR A 749 16.96 -83.96 52.82
CA THR A 749 16.73 -83.30 54.10
C THR A 749 17.71 -82.15 54.34
N ILE A 750 17.18 -81.02 54.81
CA ILE A 750 17.92 -79.83 55.22
C ILE A 750 18.69 -80.15 56.51
N LEU A 751 20.02 -80.06 56.47
CA LEU A 751 20.85 -79.89 57.67
C LEU A 751 21.11 -78.40 57.83
N THR A 752 20.68 -77.88 58.96
CA THR A 752 21.03 -76.58 59.52
C THR A 752 22.50 -76.55 59.91
N ASP A 753 23.21 -75.52 59.49
CA ASP A 753 24.24 -74.80 60.27
C ASP A 753 24.30 -73.34 59.79
#